data_AF-A0A2H1GU03-F1
#
_entry.id   AF-A0A2H1GU03-F1
#
_cell.length_a   1.000
_cell.length_b   1.000
_cell.length_c   1.000
_cell.angle_alpha   90.00
_cell.angle_beta   90.00
_cell.angle_gamma   90.00
#
_symmetry.space_group_name_H-M   'P 1'
#
loop_
_entity.id
_entity.type
_entity.pdbx_description
1 polymer ?
#
loop_
_entity_poly.entity_id
_entity_poly.type
_entity_poly.pdbx_seq_one_letter_code
_entity_poly.pdbx_strand_id
1 'polypeptide(L)'
;MLGLQPRPQLRARPSFIQLVSAYAAASPSRLRNNPFEHDDDDEPDSTPEYSLPLPPSPELQRSPLAARTFSFVEPLDKPLQEEPEAPPSPPPQAITMAPKKEQKKTAKRDENNENQGSIFSVSGPVIVAQNMIGCAMYELCKVGYDNLVGEVIRIDADKATIQVYEETAGVTVGDPVTRTGKPLSVELGPGLMETIYDGIQRPLAAISDVSQSIYIPRGIDVPSLNREKKWKFTPSDKFKKGDHITGGDVFGVVEENSLLSDHKILLPPRARGTITWIADKGEYTVDTKMLEVEFEGKKSEYTMMHEWPVRVPRPSTDKLSSGDPFIVGQRVLDALFPSVLGGTVCIPGAFGCGKTVISQAVSKFSNSDLIVYVGCGERGNEMAEVLMDFPELTIDFDGRKEPIMKRTCLIANTSNMPVAAREASIYTGITISEYFRDQGKNVAMMADSSSRWAEALREISGRLGEMPADQGFPAYLGAKLASFYERAGKVVALGSPDRQGSISIVGAVSPPGGDFSDPVTSSTLGIVQVFWGLDKKLAQRKHFPSINTSQSYSKYTNILQPYYEKTNPEFPRYRDRIRELLSTSEDLDQVVQLVGKSALGDGDKITLDVAGLIKDDFLQQNGYSDYDQFCPLWKTAYMMKAMMTFHDEAQKAISQGHTWNKVRESTSEIQNDLRSMKFELPTEGEEAVTKKYEDLLQRMNEKFASVMDE
;
A
#
# COMPACT_ATOMS: atom_id res chain seq x y z
N MET A 1 -70.21 8.96 -21.38
CA MET A 1 -69.48 8.69 -20.12
C MET A 1 -68.09 8.21 -20.50
N LEU A 2 -67.06 8.88 -19.97
CA LEU A 2 -65.68 8.89 -20.46
C LEU A 2 -65.03 7.50 -20.49
N GLY A 3 -64.44 7.17 -21.64
CA GLY A 3 -63.67 5.95 -21.90
C GLY A 3 -62.17 6.22 -22.06
N LEU A 4 -61.38 5.45 -21.32
CA LEU A 4 -60.03 4.92 -21.58
C LEU A 4 -59.11 5.67 -22.55
N GLN A 5 -58.00 6.22 -22.05
CA GLN A 5 -56.80 6.55 -22.83
C GLN A 5 -55.57 5.71 -22.39
N PRO A 6 -54.74 5.23 -23.34
CA PRO A 6 -53.58 4.37 -23.09
C PRO A 6 -52.30 5.14 -22.71
N ARG A 7 -51.38 4.47 -21.99
CA ARG A 7 -50.06 4.97 -21.57
C ARG A 7 -49.16 5.35 -22.77
N PRO A 8 -48.31 6.39 -22.67
CA PRO A 8 -47.40 6.79 -23.74
C PRO A 8 -46.20 5.83 -23.86
N GLN A 9 -45.88 5.40 -25.09
CA GLN A 9 -44.66 4.66 -25.43
C GLN A 9 -43.45 5.61 -25.58
N LEU A 10 -42.31 5.24 -25.00
CA LEU A 10 -41.02 5.92 -25.15
C LEU A 10 -40.49 5.76 -26.59
N ARG A 11 -40.14 6.87 -27.26
CA ARG A 11 -39.44 6.85 -28.56
C ARG A 11 -37.96 6.52 -28.36
N ALA A 12 -37.41 5.62 -29.18
CA ALA A 12 -36.00 5.27 -29.19
C ALA A 12 -35.12 6.40 -29.75
N ARG A 13 -33.91 6.58 -29.19
CA ARG A 13 -32.91 7.54 -29.67
C ARG A 13 -32.32 7.09 -31.01
N PRO A 14 -31.99 8.02 -31.93
CA PRO A 14 -31.35 7.68 -33.20
C PRO A 14 -29.92 7.15 -32.98
N SER A 15 -29.48 6.25 -33.86
CA SER A 15 -28.17 5.61 -33.77
C SER A 15 -27.06 6.53 -34.29
N PHE A 16 -25.84 6.31 -33.79
CA PHE A 16 -24.63 7.10 -34.11
C PHE A 16 -24.38 7.24 -35.63
N ILE A 17 -24.72 6.22 -36.42
CA ILE A 17 -24.59 6.22 -37.88
C ILE A 17 -25.48 7.28 -38.55
N GLN A 18 -26.67 7.56 -37.99
CA GLN A 18 -27.57 8.59 -38.52
C GLN A 18 -27.09 10.02 -38.21
N LEU A 19 -26.33 10.20 -37.12
CA LEU A 19 -25.69 11.48 -36.79
C LEU A 19 -24.48 11.75 -37.68
N VAL A 20 -23.70 10.71 -37.99
CA VAL A 20 -22.53 10.82 -38.87
C VAL A 20 -22.94 11.14 -40.33
N SER A 21 -24.05 10.59 -40.82
CA SER A 21 -24.56 10.92 -42.17
C SER A 21 -25.05 12.37 -42.28
N ALA A 22 -25.57 12.95 -41.19
CA ALA A 22 -25.99 14.34 -41.15
C ALA A 22 -24.80 15.31 -41.12
N TYR A 23 -23.69 14.91 -40.50
CA TYR A 23 -22.46 15.70 -40.42
C TYR A 23 -21.63 15.68 -41.72
N ALA A 24 -21.68 14.57 -42.46
CA ALA A 24 -20.96 14.41 -43.74
C ALA A 24 -21.55 15.23 -44.91
N ALA A 25 -22.75 15.78 -44.76
CA ALA A 25 -23.43 16.57 -45.80
C ALA A 25 -22.96 18.04 -45.87
N ALA A 26 -22.15 18.51 -44.92
CA ALA A 26 -21.63 19.89 -44.90
C ALA A 26 -20.11 19.89 -45.07
N SER A 27 -19.65 20.31 -46.24
CA SER A 27 -18.22 20.54 -46.54
C SER A 27 -18.08 21.83 -47.38
N PRO A 28 -16.86 22.37 -47.63
CA PRO A 28 -16.36 23.53 -46.90
C PRO A 28 -15.89 24.68 -47.81
N SER A 29 -15.93 25.94 -47.37
CA SER A 29 -15.10 26.97 -48.00
C SER A 29 -14.85 28.19 -47.12
N ARG A 30 -13.57 28.58 -47.06
CA ARG A 30 -12.97 29.88 -46.65
C ARG A 30 -12.35 29.97 -45.24
N LEU A 31 -11.16 29.36 -45.17
CA LEU A 31 -9.86 29.96 -44.81
C LEU A 31 -9.80 31.43 -44.32
N ARG A 32 -8.99 31.59 -43.26
CA ARG A 32 -7.93 32.61 -42.98
C ARG A 32 -8.17 33.68 -41.89
N ASN A 33 -7.22 33.64 -40.94
CA ASN A 33 -6.53 34.73 -40.24
C ASN A 33 -7.22 35.44 -39.04
N ASN A 34 -6.61 35.28 -37.85
CA ASN A 34 -6.46 36.31 -36.80
C ASN A 34 -5.66 37.54 -37.36
N PRO A 35 -5.50 38.71 -36.69
CA PRO A 35 -5.74 39.10 -35.27
C PRO A 35 -6.29 40.54 -35.09
N PHE A 36 -6.27 41.10 -33.85
CA PHE A 36 -6.37 42.54 -33.47
C PHE A 36 -7.77 43.18 -33.61
N GLU A 37 -8.24 44.18 -32.85
CA GLU A 37 -7.86 44.95 -31.64
C GLU A 37 -9.15 45.70 -31.21
N HIS A 38 -9.09 46.39 -30.08
CA HIS A 38 -10.03 47.37 -29.49
C HIS A 38 -11.06 48.08 -30.40
N ASP A 39 -12.25 48.32 -29.87
CA ASP A 39 -12.66 49.69 -29.49
C ASP A 39 -13.96 49.72 -28.66
N ASP A 40 -13.98 50.70 -27.77
CA ASP A 40 -14.99 51.06 -26.79
C ASP A 40 -16.28 51.63 -27.41
N ASP A 41 -17.38 51.58 -26.64
CA ASP A 41 -18.29 52.68 -26.30
C ASP A 41 -19.79 52.29 -26.23
N ASP A 42 -20.38 52.83 -25.16
CA ASP A 42 -21.77 53.22 -24.93
C ASP A 42 -22.83 52.19 -24.44
N GLU A 43 -23.16 52.38 -23.15
CA GLU A 43 -24.38 52.00 -22.41
C GLU A 43 -25.69 52.53 -23.06
N PRO A 44 -26.88 52.39 -22.42
CA PRO A 44 -27.55 51.20 -21.89
C PRO A 44 -29.01 51.12 -22.43
N ASP A 45 -29.58 49.94 -22.66
CA ASP A 45 -31.03 49.76 -22.36
C ASP A 45 -31.54 48.31 -22.46
N SER A 46 -32.32 47.95 -21.43
CA SER A 46 -33.42 46.99 -21.42
C SER A 46 -33.23 45.59 -22.08
N THR A 47 -32.97 44.58 -21.26
CA THR A 47 -33.29 43.18 -21.61
C THR A 47 -34.60 42.76 -20.92
N PRO A 48 -35.59 42.21 -21.65
CA PRO A 48 -36.81 41.70 -21.04
C PRO A 48 -36.56 40.32 -20.41
N GLU A 49 -36.90 40.19 -19.13
CA GLU A 49 -36.95 38.91 -18.40
C GLU A 49 -38.00 37.98 -19.02
N TYR A 50 -37.56 36.85 -19.58
CA TYR A 50 -38.43 35.69 -19.76
C TYR A 50 -38.27 34.75 -18.57
N SER A 51 -39.25 34.81 -17.67
CA SER A 51 -39.41 33.89 -16.54
C SER A 51 -40.02 32.57 -17.00
N LEU A 52 -39.23 31.50 -17.03
CA LEU A 52 -39.74 30.13 -17.08
C LEU A 52 -40.05 29.68 -15.64
N PRO A 53 -41.28 29.26 -15.31
CA PRO A 53 -41.60 28.81 -13.96
C PRO A 53 -40.93 27.46 -13.68
N LEU A 54 -40.15 27.40 -12.60
CA LEU A 54 -39.63 26.15 -12.05
C LEU A 54 -40.79 25.26 -11.57
N PRO A 55 -40.72 23.92 -11.74
CA PRO A 55 -41.71 23.01 -11.17
C PRO A 55 -41.69 23.08 -9.64
N PRO A 56 -42.85 22.95 -8.97
CA PRO A 56 -42.92 23.05 -7.51
C PRO A 56 -42.13 21.92 -6.84
N SER A 57 -41.38 22.26 -5.79
CA SER A 57 -40.71 21.29 -4.93
C SER A 57 -41.76 20.38 -4.27
N PRO A 58 -41.48 19.07 -4.09
CA PRO A 58 -42.42 18.17 -3.44
C PRO A 58 -42.64 18.59 -1.98
N GLU A 59 -43.91 18.78 -1.61
CA GLU A 59 -44.32 19.09 -0.24
C GLU A 59 -44.00 17.91 0.70
N LEU A 60 -43.20 18.17 1.73
CA LEU A 60 -43.04 17.30 2.89
C LEU A 60 -44.38 17.19 3.62
N GLN A 61 -45.10 16.07 3.43
CA GLN A 61 -46.20 15.68 4.31
C GLN A 61 -45.63 15.44 5.71
N ARG A 62 -45.78 16.43 6.60
CA ARG A 62 -45.62 16.25 8.04
C ARG A 62 -46.78 15.38 8.53
N SER A 63 -46.49 14.14 8.88
CA SER A 63 -47.39 13.33 9.71
C SER A 63 -47.60 14.04 11.07
N PRO A 64 -48.82 14.03 11.62
CA PRO A 64 -49.05 14.63 12.92
C PRO A 64 -48.33 13.83 14.01
N LEU A 65 -47.57 14.54 14.84
CA LEU A 65 -46.96 14.04 16.07
C LEU A 65 -48.03 13.45 16.98
N ALA A 66 -48.17 12.13 16.98
CA ALA A 66 -48.89 11.41 18.02
C ALA A 66 -48.00 11.35 19.27
N ALA A 67 -48.45 12.04 20.32
CA ALA A 67 -47.85 11.99 21.65
C ALA A 67 -47.74 10.53 22.13
N ARG A 68 -46.52 10.08 22.41
CA ARG A 68 -46.27 8.83 23.14
C ARG A 68 -46.61 9.05 24.60
N THR A 69 -47.84 8.74 25.00
CA THR A 69 -48.17 8.40 26.38
C THR A 69 -47.72 6.97 26.64
N PHE A 70 -46.85 6.80 27.64
CA PHE A 70 -46.51 5.50 28.21
C PHE A 70 -47.75 4.92 28.88
N SER A 71 -48.27 3.79 28.37
CA SER A 71 -49.25 2.96 29.07
C SER A 71 -48.61 1.64 29.45
N PHE A 72 -48.57 1.38 30.75
CA PHE A 72 -48.22 0.13 31.39
C PHE A 72 -48.99 -1.06 30.79
N VAL A 73 -48.29 -2.19 30.60
CA VAL A 73 -48.90 -3.47 30.31
C VAL A 73 -49.34 -4.09 31.64
N GLU A 74 -50.65 -4.24 31.84
CA GLU A 74 -51.23 -5.14 32.83
C GLU A 74 -51.37 -6.57 32.24
N PRO A 75 -51.26 -7.63 33.07
CA PRO A 75 -51.28 -9.00 32.61
C PRO A 75 -52.71 -9.51 32.40
N LEU A 76 -52.94 -10.17 31.26
CA LEU A 76 -54.19 -10.86 30.96
C LEU A 76 -54.07 -12.34 31.33
N ASP A 77 -54.56 -12.69 32.51
CA ASP A 77 -54.99 -14.04 32.87
C ASP A 77 -56.29 -14.37 32.12
N LYS A 78 -56.31 -15.48 31.37
CA LYS A 78 -57.50 -16.35 31.18
C LYS A 78 -57.11 -17.71 30.56
N PRO A 79 -57.82 -18.80 30.92
CA PRO A 79 -57.34 -20.17 30.81
C PRO A 79 -57.58 -20.81 29.44
N LEU A 80 -56.70 -21.76 29.10
CA LEU A 80 -56.75 -22.65 27.93
C LEU A 80 -58.01 -23.53 27.95
N GLN A 81 -58.73 -23.57 26.82
CA GLN A 81 -59.74 -24.58 26.50
C GLN A 81 -59.10 -25.63 25.59
N GLU A 82 -59.26 -26.90 25.96
CA GLU A 82 -58.84 -28.09 25.22
C GLU A 82 -59.72 -28.31 23.98
N GLU A 83 -59.10 -28.53 22.82
CA GLU A 83 -59.73 -29.11 21.63
C GLU A 83 -59.31 -30.59 21.48
N PRO A 84 -60.18 -31.47 20.94
CA PRO A 84 -60.04 -32.92 21.04
C PRO A 84 -59.01 -33.54 20.08
N GLU A 85 -58.32 -34.58 20.57
CA GLU A 85 -57.30 -35.38 19.88
C GLU A 85 -57.82 -36.06 18.58
N ALA A 86 -57.01 -35.96 17.52
CA ALA A 86 -57.15 -36.75 16.29
C ALA A 86 -56.52 -38.16 16.46
N PRO A 87 -57.07 -39.21 15.81
CA PRO A 87 -56.62 -40.59 16.02
C PRO A 87 -55.23 -40.89 15.39
N PRO A 88 -54.48 -41.86 15.94
CA PRO A 88 -53.10 -42.12 15.53
C PRO A 88 -52.99 -42.84 14.18
N SER A 89 -52.03 -42.40 13.36
CA SER A 89 -51.61 -43.05 12.11
C SER A 89 -50.87 -44.38 12.35
N PRO A 90 -50.97 -45.37 11.44
CA PRO A 90 -50.34 -46.68 11.60
C PRO A 90 -48.80 -46.61 11.47
N PRO A 91 -48.06 -47.58 12.05
CA PRO A 91 -46.60 -47.56 12.10
C PRO A 91 -45.97 -47.79 10.70
N PRO A 92 -44.79 -47.21 10.43
CA PRO A 92 -44.12 -47.36 9.15
C PRO A 92 -43.63 -48.81 8.95
N GLN A 93 -43.86 -49.34 7.76
CA GLN A 93 -43.37 -50.64 7.31
C GLN A 93 -41.84 -50.64 7.22
N ALA A 94 -41.23 -51.75 7.64
CA ALA A 94 -39.79 -51.94 7.67
C ALA A 94 -39.18 -51.80 6.25
N ILE A 95 -38.35 -50.77 6.07
CA ILE A 95 -37.50 -50.62 4.88
C ILE A 95 -36.35 -51.62 5.02
N THR A 96 -36.33 -52.64 4.16
CA THR A 96 -35.21 -53.55 4.00
C THR A 96 -33.96 -52.77 3.56
N MET A 97 -32.93 -52.76 4.41
CA MET A 97 -31.64 -52.12 4.09
C MET A 97 -30.94 -52.83 2.93
N ALA A 98 -30.57 -52.04 1.91
CA ALA A 98 -29.69 -52.46 0.81
C ALA A 98 -28.28 -52.84 1.32
N PRO A 99 -27.53 -53.72 0.61
CA PRO A 99 -26.30 -54.30 1.13
C PRO A 99 -25.17 -53.29 1.35
N LYS A 100 -24.38 -53.49 2.42
CA LYS A 100 -23.29 -52.65 2.97
C LYS A 100 -22.23 -52.13 1.96
N LYS A 101 -22.18 -52.63 0.72
CA LYS A 101 -21.25 -52.15 -0.32
C LYS A 101 -21.75 -50.89 -1.03
N GLU A 102 -23.07 -50.69 -1.12
CA GLU A 102 -23.64 -49.45 -1.66
C GLU A 102 -23.61 -48.32 -0.64
N GLN A 103 -23.88 -48.61 0.65
CA GLN A 103 -23.81 -47.63 1.75
C GLN A 103 -22.45 -46.95 1.90
N LYS A 104 -21.32 -47.60 1.57
CA LYS A 104 -19.99 -46.95 1.57
C LYS A 104 -19.75 -46.04 0.35
N LYS A 105 -20.47 -46.25 -0.76
CA LYS A 105 -20.43 -45.37 -1.95
C LYS A 105 -21.44 -44.22 -1.84
N THR A 106 -22.59 -44.44 -1.20
CA THR A 106 -23.53 -43.36 -0.85
C THR A 106 -22.99 -42.49 0.28
N ALA A 107 -22.43 -43.04 1.37
CA ALA A 107 -21.84 -42.21 2.43
C ALA A 107 -20.68 -41.31 1.95
N LYS A 108 -19.86 -41.77 1.00
CA LYS A 108 -18.83 -40.92 0.35
C LYS A 108 -19.39 -39.92 -0.66
N ARG A 109 -20.60 -40.13 -1.18
CA ARG A 109 -21.33 -39.15 -2.02
C ARG A 109 -22.08 -38.14 -1.15
N ASP A 110 -22.55 -38.55 0.03
CA ASP A 110 -23.31 -37.72 0.96
C ASP A 110 -22.40 -36.72 1.68
N GLU A 111 -21.16 -37.09 2.09
CA GLU A 111 -20.18 -36.12 2.63
C GLU A 111 -19.77 -35.03 1.60
N ASN A 112 -19.76 -35.36 0.30
CA ASN A 112 -19.49 -34.39 -0.75
C ASN A 112 -20.72 -33.49 -1.04
N ASN A 113 -21.93 -33.99 -0.81
CA ASN A 113 -23.17 -33.21 -0.97
C ASN A 113 -23.42 -32.28 0.22
N GLU A 114 -23.01 -32.65 1.44
CA GLU A 114 -23.18 -31.80 2.62
C GLU A 114 -22.42 -30.47 2.49
N ASN A 115 -21.32 -30.42 1.72
CA ASN A 115 -20.52 -29.22 1.52
C ASN A 115 -20.88 -28.37 0.30
N GLN A 116 -21.96 -28.72 -0.42
CA GLN A 116 -22.35 -28.05 -1.66
C GLN A 116 -23.61 -27.20 -1.49
N GLY A 117 -23.46 -25.88 -1.68
CA GLY A 117 -24.55 -24.96 -1.91
C GLY A 117 -24.88 -24.81 -3.39
N SER A 118 -25.91 -24.02 -3.68
CA SER A 118 -26.30 -23.67 -5.04
C SER A 118 -26.49 -22.16 -5.19
N ILE A 119 -26.15 -21.60 -6.34
CA ILE A 119 -26.34 -20.17 -6.60
C ILE A 119 -27.83 -19.84 -6.69
N PHE A 120 -28.28 -18.89 -5.87
CA PHE A 120 -29.63 -18.35 -5.86
C PHE A 120 -29.76 -17.08 -6.71
N SER A 121 -28.81 -16.14 -6.59
CA SER A 121 -28.78 -14.93 -7.40
C SER A 121 -27.36 -14.43 -7.67
N VAL A 122 -27.18 -13.74 -8.79
CA VAL A 122 -25.90 -13.15 -9.22
C VAL A 122 -26.12 -11.66 -9.49
N SER A 123 -25.32 -10.80 -8.86
CA SER A 123 -25.34 -9.36 -9.06
C SER A 123 -23.91 -8.81 -9.14
N GLY A 124 -23.41 -8.68 -10.37
CA GLY A 124 -22.00 -8.35 -10.59
C GLY A 124 -21.08 -9.37 -9.91
N PRO A 125 -20.07 -8.95 -9.13
CA PRO A 125 -19.17 -9.87 -8.42
C PRO A 125 -19.73 -10.40 -7.09
N VAL A 126 -20.93 -9.98 -6.69
CA VAL A 126 -21.61 -10.47 -5.50
C VAL A 126 -22.60 -11.55 -5.90
N ILE A 127 -22.47 -12.73 -5.31
CA ILE A 127 -23.29 -13.90 -5.56
C ILE A 127 -23.97 -14.30 -4.26
N VAL A 128 -25.26 -14.60 -4.30
CA VAL A 128 -25.98 -15.17 -3.16
C VAL A 128 -26.17 -16.66 -3.43
N ALA A 129 -25.65 -17.50 -2.56
CA ALA A 129 -25.83 -18.95 -2.58
C ALA A 129 -26.82 -19.38 -1.48
N GLN A 130 -27.61 -20.41 -1.75
CA GLN A 130 -28.53 -21.08 -0.81
C GLN A 130 -28.02 -22.49 -0.49
N ASN A 131 -28.56 -23.13 0.53
CA ASN A 131 -28.05 -24.41 1.07
C ASN A 131 -26.62 -24.30 1.58
N MET A 132 -26.28 -23.18 2.25
CA MET A 132 -24.93 -22.87 2.73
C MET A 132 -24.82 -22.98 4.27
N ILE A 133 -25.68 -23.77 4.91
CA ILE A 133 -25.63 -24.00 6.37
C ILE A 133 -24.27 -24.54 6.80
N GLY A 134 -23.68 -23.88 7.78
CA GLY A 134 -22.37 -24.23 8.33
C GLY A 134 -21.18 -23.57 7.63
N CYS A 135 -21.41 -22.65 6.67
CA CYS A 135 -20.34 -21.76 6.24
C CYS A 135 -19.98 -20.76 7.34
N ALA A 136 -18.71 -20.36 7.39
CA ALA A 136 -18.20 -19.34 8.28
C ALA A 136 -18.06 -18.00 7.55
N MET A 137 -18.10 -16.91 8.32
CA MET A 137 -17.75 -15.58 7.81
C MET A 137 -16.28 -15.57 7.36
N TYR A 138 -16.02 -14.95 6.21
CA TYR A 138 -14.70 -14.90 5.55
C TYR A 138 -14.15 -16.25 5.09
N GLU A 139 -14.99 -17.28 5.01
CA GLU A 139 -14.61 -18.57 4.44
C GLU A 139 -14.48 -18.48 2.92
N LEU A 140 -13.48 -19.17 2.37
CA LEU A 140 -13.27 -19.28 0.94
C LEU A 140 -14.16 -20.38 0.34
N CYS A 141 -14.76 -20.10 -0.80
CA CYS A 141 -15.66 -20.97 -1.54
C CYS A 141 -15.22 -21.05 -3.00
N LYS A 142 -15.47 -22.19 -3.66
CA LYS A 142 -15.34 -22.37 -5.10
C LYS A 142 -16.73 -22.27 -5.74
N VAL A 143 -16.92 -21.29 -6.61
CA VAL A 143 -18.23 -20.92 -7.17
C VAL A 143 -18.31 -21.31 -8.65
N GLY A 144 -19.40 -21.97 -9.04
CA GLY A 144 -19.64 -22.33 -10.43
C GLY A 144 -18.89 -23.59 -10.88
N TYR A 145 -19.16 -24.03 -12.10
CA TYR A 145 -18.42 -25.15 -12.73
C TYR A 145 -16.96 -24.82 -12.98
N ASP A 146 -16.65 -23.54 -13.21
CA ASP A 146 -15.30 -23.02 -13.38
C ASP A 146 -14.54 -22.93 -12.04
N ASN A 147 -15.16 -23.26 -10.90
CA ASN A 147 -14.54 -23.21 -9.57
C ASN A 147 -13.90 -21.86 -9.21
N LEU A 148 -14.59 -20.76 -9.54
CA LEU A 148 -14.12 -19.40 -9.27
C LEU A 148 -13.92 -19.20 -7.77
N VAL A 149 -12.81 -18.57 -7.39
CA VAL A 149 -12.51 -18.30 -5.98
C VAL A 149 -13.39 -17.16 -5.47
N GLY A 150 -14.10 -17.39 -4.36
CA GLY A 150 -14.89 -16.36 -3.67
C GLY A 150 -14.79 -16.46 -2.15
N GLU A 151 -15.18 -15.40 -1.46
CA GLU A 151 -15.16 -15.27 0.01
C GLU A 151 -16.57 -14.96 0.53
N VAL A 152 -17.01 -15.65 1.59
CA VAL A 152 -18.29 -15.39 2.25
C VAL A 152 -18.21 -14.10 3.07
N ILE A 153 -19.07 -13.13 2.77
CA ILE A 153 -19.06 -11.79 3.39
C ILE A 153 -20.28 -11.51 4.28
N ARG A 154 -21.39 -12.22 4.09
CA ARG A 154 -22.60 -12.08 4.90
C ARG A 154 -23.35 -13.39 4.91
N ILE A 155 -23.87 -13.78 6.07
CA ILE A 155 -24.68 -14.99 6.24
C ILE A 155 -26.05 -14.57 6.75
N ASP A 156 -27.10 -15.01 6.04
CA ASP A 156 -28.50 -14.79 6.39
C ASP A 156 -29.24 -16.13 6.37
N ALA A 157 -29.36 -16.74 7.55
CA ALA A 157 -29.88 -18.09 7.75
C ALA A 157 -29.18 -19.12 6.84
N ASP A 158 -29.89 -19.65 5.84
CA ASP A 158 -29.38 -20.63 4.87
C ASP A 158 -28.71 -19.98 3.63
N LYS A 159 -28.82 -18.66 3.50
CA LYS A 159 -28.23 -17.91 2.37
C LYS A 159 -26.91 -17.29 2.77
N ALA A 160 -25.90 -17.50 1.94
CA ALA A 160 -24.59 -16.85 2.07
C ALA A 160 -24.38 -15.88 0.91
N THR A 161 -24.02 -14.65 1.22
CA THR A 161 -23.53 -13.67 0.24
C THR A 161 -22.03 -13.87 0.10
N ILE A 162 -21.59 -14.15 -1.13
CA ILE A 162 -20.23 -14.48 -1.51
C ILE A 162 -19.72 -13.40 -2.46
N GLN A 163 -18.51 -12.93 -2.21
CA GLN A 163 -17.79 -12.03 -3.08
C GLN A 163 -16.77 -12.80 -3.89
N VAL A 164 -16.89 -12.77 -5.22
CA VAL A 164 -15.99 -13.50 -6.12
C VAL A 164 -14.76 -12.64 -6.42
N TYR A 165 -13.57 -13.25 -6.36
CA TYR A 165 -12.28 -12.61 -6.69
C TYR A 165 -11.96 -12.59 -8.18
N GLU A 166 -12.82 -13.23 -8.98
CA GLU A 166 -12.74 -13.36 -10.42
C GLU A 166 -13.97 -12.73 -11.11
N GLU A 167 -13.92 -12.65 -12.43
CA GLU A 167 -15.06 -12.20 -13.22
C GLU A 167 -16.19 -13.25 -13.20
N THR A 168 -17.40 -12.82 -12.83
CA THR A 168 -18.59 -13.68 -12.70
C THR A 168 -19.38 -13.86 -14.00
N ALA A 169 -18.86 -13.36 -15.12
CA ALA A 169 -19.53 -13.46 -16.42
C ALA A 169 -19.73 -14.93 -16.82
N GLY A 170 -20.95 -15.35 -17.08
CA GLY A 170 -21.27 -16.73 -17.48
C GLY A 170 -21.62 -17.67 -16.32
N VAL A 171 -21.53 -17.21 -15.07
CA VAL A 171 -22.08 -17.94 -13.91
C VAL A 171 -23.61 -17.87 -13.94
N THR A 172 -24.27 -19.03 -13.78
CA THR A 172 -25.73 -19.14 -13.84
C THR A 172 -26.38 -19.53 -12.51
N VAL A 173 -27.66 -19.23 -12.37
CA VAL A 173 -28.46 -19.64 -11.20
C VAL A 173 -28.58 -21.16 -11.20
N GLY A 174 -28.34 -21.77 -10.04
CA GLY A 174 -28.31 -23.23 -9.88
C GLY A 174 -26.91 -23.85 -9.98
N ASP A 175 -25.88 -23.10 -10.36
CA ASP A 175 -24.52 -23.63 -10.38
C ASP A 175 -24.06 -24.00 -8.95
N PRO A 176 -23.18 -25.02 -8.80
CA PRO A 176 -22.74 -25.47 -7.49
C PRO A 176 -21.79 -24.47 -6.83
N VAL A 177 -21.83 -24.43 -5.50
CA VAL A 177 -20.88 -23.68 -4.67
C VAL A 177 -20.27 -24.64 -3.65
N THR A 178 -18.97 -24.86 -3.74
CA THR A 178 -18.24 -25.77 -2.84
C THR A 178 -17.53 -24.99 -1.75
N ARG A 179 -17.76 -25.36 -0.49
CA ARG A 179 -17.11 -24.77 0.69
C ARG A 179 -15.72 -25.35 0.93
N THR A 180 -14.76 -24.53 1.34
CA THR A 180 -13.40 -25.01 1.66
C THR A 180 -13.13 -25.18 3.15
N GLY A 181 -13.96 -24.61 4.02
CA GLY A 181 -13.81 -24.63 5.48
C GLY A 181 -12.67 -23.78 6.01
N LYS A 182 -11.97 -23.03 5.14
CA LYS A 182 -10.80 -22.21 5.49
C LYS A 182 -11.00 -20.77 5.01
N PRO A 183 -10.50 -19.77 5.75
CA PRO A 183 -10.44 -18.40 5.26
C PRO A 183 -9.38 -18.24 4.18
N LEU A 184 -9.42 -17.11 3.45
CA LEU A 184 -8.37 -16.74 2.50
C LEU A 184 -7.00 -16.77 3.21
N SER A 185 -6.16 -17.71 2.77
CA SER A 185 -4.87 -17.99 3.35
C SER A 185 -3.80 -18.00 2.27
N VAL A 186 -2.61 -17.58 2.65
CA VAL A 186 -1.43 -17.54 1.78
C VAL A 186 -0.45 -18.65 2.16
N GLU A 187 0.18 -19.25 1.16
CA GLU A 187 1.27 -20.20 1.36
C GLU A 187 2.56 -19.45 1.65
N LEU A 188 3.22 -19.77 2.76
CA LEU A 188 4.44 -19.10 3.20
C LEU A 188 5.56 -20.13 3.30
N GLY A 189 6.67 -19.89 2.60
CA GLY A 189 7.77 -20.85 2.52
C GLY A 189 8.84 -20.39 1.51
N PRO A 190 9.84 -21.24 1.21
CA PRO A 190 10.87 -20.94 0.22
C PRO A 190 10.28 -20.93 -1.20
N GLY A 191 10.71 -19.96 -2.02
CA GLY A 191 10.21 -19.70 -3.36
C GLY A 191 9.26 -18.49 -3.46
N LEU A 192 9.11 -17.70 -2.39
CA LEU A 192 8.37 -16.44 -2.42
C LEU A 192 9.18 -15.31 -3.06
N MET A 193 10.50 -15.31 -2.88
CA MET A 193 11.37 -14.27 -3.42
C MET A 193 11.53 -14.45 -4.93
N GLU A 194 11.80 -13.37 -5.67
CA GLU A 194 11.91 -13.36 -7.15
C GLU A 194 10.59 -13.62 -7.89
N THR A 195 9.54 -14.07 -7.20
CA THR A 195 8.25 -14.38 -7.82
C THR A 195 7.29 -13.20 -7.86
N ILE A 196 6.41 -13.23 -8.85
CA ILE A 196 5.38 -12.23 -9.09
C ILE A 196 4.01 -12.88 -8.90
N TYR A 197 3.24 -12.34 -7.97
CA TYR A 197 1.93 -12.84 -7.57
C TYR A 197 0.80 -11.93 -8.02
N ASP A 198 -0.36 -12.51 -8.30
CA ASP A 198 -1.66 -11.81 -8.33
C ASP A 198 -2.16 -11.53 -6.89
N GLY A 199 -3.26 -10.76 -6.73
CA GLY A 199 -3.83 -10.37 -5.43
C GLY A 199 -4.23 -11.52 -4.50
N ILE A 200 -4.51 -12.71 -5.05
CA ILE A 200 -4.78 -13.95 -4.31
C ILE A 200 -3.59 -14.93 -4.27
N GLN A 201 -2.37 -14.43 -4.50
CA GLN A 201 -1.11 -15.19 -4.41
C GLN A 201 -0.94 -16.31 -5.45
N ARG A 202 -1.43 -16.11 -6.68
CA ARG A 202 -1.12 -17.02 -7.81
C ARG A 202 0.06 -16.49 -8.63
N PRO A 203 1.07 -17.31 -8.95
CA PRO A 203 2.25 -16.87 -9.69
C PRO A 203 1.91 -16.59 -11.17
N LEU A 204 2.14 -15.36 -11.62
CA LEU A 204 1.79 -14.93 -12.98
C LEU A 204 2.60 -15.66 -14.06
N ALA A 205 3.89 -15.96 -13.79
CA ALA A 205 4.74 -16.71 -14.72
C ALA A 205 4.18 -18.13 -14.97
N ALA A 206 3.82 -18.84 -13.90
CA ALA A 206 3.27 -20.18 -14.03
C ALA A 206 1.88 -20.20 -14.68
N ILE A 207 1.05 -19.17 -14.43
CA ILE A 207 -0.23 -19.01 -15.15
C ILE A 207 0.03 -18.85 -16.65
N SER A 208 1.03 -18.07 -17.05
CA SER A 208 1.39 -17.88 -18.46
C SER A 208 1.88 -19.19 -19.09
N ASP A 209 2.73 -19.93 -18.38
CA ASP A 209 3.28 -21.20 -18.83
C ASP A 209 2.19 -22.29 -18.98
N VAL A 210 1.23 -22.37 -18.06
CA VAL A 210 0.15 -23.36 -18.12
C VAL A 210 -0.90 -22.99 -19.17
N SER A 211 -1.27 -21.71 -19.26
CA SER A 211 -2.31 -21.25 -20.16
C SER A 211 -1.83 -21.03 -21.60
N GLN A 212 -0.51 -20.87 -21.82
CA GLN A 212 0.10 -20.49 -23.10
C GLN A 212 -0.62 -19.29 -23.76
N SER A 213 -1.09 -18.37 -22.92
CA SER A 213 -1.87 -17.21 -23.30
C SER A 213 -1.37 -15.96 -22.57
N ILE A 214 -1.63 -14.79 -23.17
CA ILE A 214 -1.35 -13.49 -22.56
C ILE A 214 -2.46 -13.13 -21.56
N TYR A 215 -3.64 -13.72 -21.70
CA TYR A 215 -4.78 -13.50 -20.81
C TYR A 215 -4.83 -14.54 -19.70
N ILE A 216 -5.16 -14.09 -18.49
CA ILE A 216 -5.40 -14.98 -17.34
C ILE A 216 -6.75 -15.67 -17.55
N PRO A 217 -6.79 -17.01 -17.70
CA PRO A 217 -8.05 -17.73 -17.82
C PRO A 217 -8.79 -17.77 -16.47
N ARG A 218 -10.11 -17.84 -16.53
CA ARG A 218 -10.97 -17.93 -15.33
C ARG A 218 -10.89 -19.32 -14.72
N GLY A 219 -11.00 -19.40 -13.40
CA GLY A 219 -11.01 -20.66 -12.67
C GLY A 219 -9.66 -21.38 -12.64
N ILE A 220 -8.58 -20.71 -13.03
CA ILE A 220 -7.26 -21.34 -13.03
C ILE A 220 -6.74 -21.49 -11.59
N ASP A 221 -6.48 -22.73 -11.22
CA ASP A 221 -5.97 -23.14 -9.91
C ASP A 221 -4.51 -23.58 -10.09
N VAL A 222 -3.57 -22.69 -9.76
CA VAL A 222 -2.12 -22.93 -9.81
C VAL A 222 -1.57 -22.79 -8.40
N PRO A 223 -0.73 -23.73 -7.91
CA PRO A 223 -0.08 -23.61 -6.62
C PRO A 223 0.71 -22.31 -6.47
N SER A 224 0.67 -21.70 -5.28
CA SER A 224 1.39 -20.46 -5.00
C SER A 224 2.91 -20.65 -5.02
N LEU A 225 3.39 -21.76 -4.46
CA LEU A 225 4.79 -22.15 -4.48
C LEU A 225 5.05 -23.28 -5.48
N ASN A 226 6.22 -23.25 -6.13
CA ASN A 226 6.63 -24.27 -7.08
C ASN A 226 6.88 -25.62 -6.36
N ARG A 227 6.13 -26.65 -6.74
CA ARG A 227 6.19 -28.00 -6.14
C ARG A 227 7.31 -28.87 -6.69
N GLU A 228 7.87 -28.52 -7.84
CA GLU A 228 8.89 -29.29 -8.53
C GLU A 228 10.31 -28.84 -8.15
N LYS A 229 10.47 -27.56 -7.79
CA LYS A 229 11.77 -27.00 -7.40
C LYS A 229 12.24 -27.63 -6.09
N LYS A 230 13.47 -28.15 -6.11
CA LYS A 230 14.14 -28.71 -4.93
C LYS A 230 15.02 -27.64 -4.26
N TRP A 231 14.99 -27.66 -2.94
CA TRP A 231 15.70 -26.72 -2.08
C TRP A 231 16.68 -27.46 -1.18
N LYS A 232 17.87 -26.88 -0.99
CA LYS A 232 18.88 -27.41 -0.07
C LYS A 232 18.50 -27.05 1.35
N PHE A 233 18.05 -28.06 2.10
CA PHE A 233 17.67 -27.91 3.49
C PHE A 233 18.80 -28.32 4.41
N THR A 234 19.07 -27.48 5.42
CA THR A 234 19.96 -27.80 6.53
C THR A 234 19.16 -27.73 7.83
N PRO A 235 19.01 -28.85 8.58
CA PRO A 235 18.32 -28.84 9.87
C PRO A 235 19.12 -28.01 10.89
N SER A 236 18.40 -27.46 11.87
CA SER A 236 19.02 -26.69 12.97
C SER A 236 19.71 -27.62 13.97
N ASP A 237 20.97 -27.33 14.31
CA ASP A 237 21.76 -28.14 15.26
C ASP A 237 21.16 -28.22 16.67
N LYS A 238 20.24 -27.29 16.99
CA LYS A 238 19.60 -27.18 18.31
C LYS A 238 18.52 -28.22 18.55
N PHE A 239 17.86 -28.71 17.50
CA PHE A 239 16.69 -29.56 17.64
C PHE A 239 17.02 -31.01 17.31
N LYS A 240 16.80 -31.90 18.28
CA LYS A 240 16.94 -33.35 18.13
C LYS A 240 15.60 -34.04 18.37
N LYS A 241 15.53 -35.29 17.94
CA LYS A 241 14.40 -36.16 18.25
C LYS A 241 14.23 -36.27 19.77
N GLY A 242 13.03 -35.97 20.26
CA GLY A 242 12.68 -35.94 21.68
C GLY A 242 12.66 -34.54 22.30
N ASP A 243 13.14 -33.51 21.61
CA ASP A 243 13.12 -32.14 22.13
C ASP A 243 11.73 -31.50 21.98
N HIS A 244 11.43 -30.57 22.89
CA HIS A 244 10.21 -29.76 22.82
C HIS A 244 10.40 -28.60 21.84
N ILE A 245 9.39 -28.39 21.00
CA ILE A 245 9.35 -27.30 20.02
C ILE A 245 8.02 -26.54 20.14
N THR A 246 8.09 -25.24 19.90
CA THR A 246 6.97 -24.29 19.96
C THR A 246 6.85 -23.48 18.69
N GLY A 247 5.68 -22.87 18.48
CA GLY A 247 5.39 -22.08 17.29
C GLY A 247 6.35 -20.89 17.15
N GLY A 248 6.91 -20.72 15.96
CA GLY A 248 7.94 -19.72 15.67
C GLY A 248 9.38 -20.22 15.82
N ASP A 249 9.60 -21.44 16.35
CA ASP A 249 10.95 -22.02 16.43
C ASP A 249 11.50 -22.32 15.04
N VAL A 250 12.80 -22.05 14.84
CA VAL A 250 13.51 -22.30 13.57
C VAL A 250 14.07 -23.72 13.60
N PHE A 251 13.41 -24.65 12.92
CA PHE A 251 13.85 -26.05 12.87
C PHE A 251 14.81 -26.36 11.72
N GLY A 252 14.95 -25.46 10.75
CA GLY A 252 15.95 -25.57 9.69
C GLY A 252 16.06 -24.32 8.84
N VAL A 253 17.03 -24.34 7.93
CA VAL A 253 17.36 -23.23 7.04
C VAL A 253 17.47 -23.74 5.61
N VAL A 254 16.98 -22.93 4.67
CA VAL A 254 17.05 -23.16 3.23
C VAL A 254 17.80 -22.01 2.57
N GLU A 255 18.67 -22.35 1.63
CA GLU A 255 19.28 -21.37 0.73
C GLU A 255 18.33 -21.12 -0.45
N GLU A 256 17.67 -19.95 -0.46
CA GLU A 256 16.72 -19.59 -1.52
C GLU A 256 17.45 -18.95 -2.71
N ASN A 257 18.18 -17.84 -2.44
CA ASN A 257 18.83 -17.02 -3.46
C ASN A 257 20.24 -16.63 -3.01
N SER A 258 21.05 -16.08 -3.93
CA SER A 258 22.40 -15.55 -3.59
C SER A 258 22.38 -14.53 -2.44
N LEU A 259 21.33 -13.71 -2.37
CA LEU A 259 21.14 -12.66 -1.36
C LEU A 259 20.45 -13.17 -0.08
N LEU A 260 19.62 -14.21 -0.20
CA LEU A 260 18.89 -14.81 0.91
C LEU A 260 19.35 -16.26 1.08
N SER A 261 20.53 -16.40 1.69
CA SER A 261 21.13 -17.69 2.01
C SER A 261 20.53 -18.33 3.27
N ASP A 262 19.93 -17.53 4.15
CA ASP A 262 19.40 -17.96 5.44
C ASP A 262 17.87 -17.89 5.52
N HIS A 263 17.14 -18.44 4.53
CA HIS A 263 15.69 -18.55 4.65
C HIS A 263 15.34 -19.52 5.79
N LYS A 264 14.87 -18.98 6.91
CA LYS A 264 14.59 -19.76 8.12
C LYS A 264 13.21 -20.40 8.01
N ILE A 265 13.16 -21.72 8.14
CA ILE A 265 11.91 -22.48 8.15
C ILE A 265 11.38 -22.52 9.60
N LEU A 266 10.22 -21.91 9.79
CA LEU A 266 9.58 -21.70 11.09
C LEU A 266 8.49 -22.74 11.32
N LEU A 267 8.37 -23.23 12.55
CA LEU A 267 7.18 -23.98 12.94
C LEU A 267 5.96 -23.03 12.97
N PRO A 268 4.78 -23.43 12.45
CA PRO A 268 3.59 -22.59 12.46
C PRO A 268 3.25 -22.08 13.88
N PRO A 269 2.82 -20.82 14.05
CA PRO A 269 2.69 -20.21 15.40
C PRO A 269 1.75 -20.94 16.38
N ARG A 270 0.77 -21.71 15.88
CA ARG A 270 -0.19 -22.47 16.71
C ARG A 270 0.27 -23.88 17.07
N ALA A 271 1.37 -24.34 16.48
CA ALA A 271 1.90 -25.67 16.69
C ALA A 271 2.82 -25.71 17.91
N ARG A 272 2.77 -26.80 18.67
CA ARG A 272 3.67 -27.10 19.79
C ARG A 272 3.70 -28.60 20.00
N GLY A 273 4.79 -29.12 20.56
CA GLY A 273 4.88 -30.51 20.97
C GLY A 273 6.30 -31.03 21.02
N THR A 274 6.45 -32.35 20.94
CA THR A 274 7.75 -33.03 21.03
C THR A 274 8.11 -33.62 19.68
N ILE A 275 9.35 -33.41 19.23
CA ILE A 275 9.81 -33.86 17.90
C ILE A 275 9.93 -35.39 17.90
N THR A 276 9.18 -36.07 17.04
CA THR A 276 9.28 -37.53 16.86
C THR A 276 10.22 -37.90 15.70
N TRP A 277 10.29 -37.03 14.69
CA TRP A 277 11.12 -37.21 13.52
C TRP A 277 11.44 -35.85 12.88
N ILE A 278 12.67 -35.70 12.39
CA ILE A 278 13.15 -34.53 11.64
C ILE A 278 13.91 -35.04 10.42
N ALA A 279 13.75 -34.35 9.28
CA ALA A 279 14.46 -34.68 8.06
C ALA A 279 15.97 -34.35 8.18
N ASP A 280 16.79 -35.19 7.55
CA ASP A 280 18.24 -34.97 7.47
C ASP A 280 18.59 -33.84 6.48
N LYS A 281 19.87 -33.44 6.45
CA LYS A 281 20.38 -32.49 5.46
C LYS A 281 20.25 -33.09 4.05
N GLY A 282 19.61 -32.36 3.13
CA GLY A 282 19.37 -32.87 1.78
C GLY A 282 18.62 -31.89 0.88
N GLU A 283 18.28 -32.36 -0.32
CA GLU A 283 17.47 -31.63 -1.28
C GLU A 283 16.03 -32.13 -1.28
N TYR A 284 15.09 -31.22 -1.01
CA TYR A 284 13.69 -31.53 -0.76
C TYR A 284 12.77 -30.53 -1.48
N THR A 285 11.56 -30.96 -1.82
CA THR A 285 10.52 -30.07 -2.38
C THR A 285 9.71 -29.43 -1.25
N VAL A 286 9.01 -28.35 -1.56
CA VAL A 286 8.25 -27.55 -0.57
C VAL A 286 7.15 -28.35 0.14
N ASP A 287 6.59 -29.36 -0.53
CA ASP A 287 5.51 -30.23 -0.02
C ASP A 287 6.00 -31.43 0.80
N THR A 288 7.30 -31.73 0.78
CA THR A 288 7.83 -32.88 1.51
C THR A 288 7.74 -32.65 3.02
N LYS A 289 7.42 -33.75 3.73
CA LYS A 289 7.39 -33.76 5.19
C LYS A 289 8.81 -33.56 5.72
N MET A 290 8.99 -32.50 6.51
CA MET A 290 10.28 -32.12 7.11
C MET A 290 10.33 -32.40 8.61
N LEU A 291 9.19 -32.33 9.29
CA LEU A 291 9.10 -32.46 10.73
C LEU A 291 7.83 -33.21 11.13
N GLU A 292 7.95 -34.12 12.09
CA GLU A 292 6.81 -34.75 12.79
C GLU A 292 6.87 -34.38 14.27
N VAL A 293 5.76 -33.84 14.77
CA VAL A 293 5.62 -33.41 16.16
C VAL A 293 4.44 -34.14 16.80
N GLU A 294 4.63 -34.62 18.02
CA GLU A 294 3.59 -35.24 18.82
C GLU A 294 3.16 -34.30 19.97
N PHE A 295 1.84 -34.07 20.06
CA PHE A 295 1.22 -33.29 21.12
C PHE A 295 -0.05 -34.00 21.58
N GLU A 296 -0.18 -34.28 22.89
CA GLU A 296 -1.35 -34.95 23.48
C GLU A 296 -1.73 -36.28 22.77
N GLY A 297 -0.73 -37.04 22.31
CA GLY A 297 -0.93 -38.32 21.60
C GLY A 297 -1.38 -38.18 20.14
N LYS A 298 -1.52 -36.96 19.61
CA LYS A 298 -1.77 -36.69 18.20
C LYS A 298 -0.47 -36.30 17.51
N LYS A 299 -0.14 -37.03 16.44
CA LYS A 299 1.00 -36.73 15.56
C LYS A 299 0.58 -35.77 14.46
N SER A 300 1.33 -34.69 14.29
CA SER A 300 1.15 -33.68 13.25
C SER A 300 2.41 -33.58 12.40
N GLU A 301 2.20 -33.47 11.09
CA GLU A 301 3.26 -33.40 10.09
C GLU A 301 3.38 -31.98 9.57
N TYR A 302 4.62 -31.49 9.45
CA TYR A 302 4.92 -30.16 8.94
C TYR A 302 5.90 -30.26 7.77
N THR A 303 5.66 -29.41 6.76
CA THR A 303 6.48 -29.29 5.55
C THR A 303 7.32 -28.02 5.63
N MET A 304 8.01 -27.66 4.55
CA MET A 304 8.75 -26.39 4.47
C MET A 304 7.85 -25.16 4.38
N MET A 305 6.58 -25.36 4.02
CA MET A 305 5.60 -24.29 3.90
C MET A 305 4.52 -24.42 4.96
N HIS A 306 3.85 -23.31 5.23
CA HIS A 306 2.60 -23.34 5.98
C HIS A 306 1.62 -22.30 5.44
N GLU A 307 0.34 -22.58 5.62
CA GLU A 307 -0.74 -21.66 5.27
C GLU A 307 -1.01 -20.70 6.43
N TRP A 308 -1.22 -19.42 6.13
CA TRP A 308 -1.66 -18.44 7.12
C TRP A 308 -2.78 -17.53 6.61
N PRO A 309 -3.83 -17.28 7.40
CA PRO A 309 -4.93 -16.39 7.01
C PRO A 309 -4.48 -14.93 6.87
N VAL A 310 -4.77 -14.30 5.73
CA VAL A 310 -4.24 -12.95 5.40
C VAL A 310 -4.81 -11.82 6.28
N ARG A 311 -6.02 -12.01 6.80
CA ARG A 311 -6.73 -11.03 7.64
C ARG A 311 -6.28 -11.08 9.10
N VAL A 312 -5.55 -12.13 9.52
CA VAL A 312 -5.06 -12.28 10.90
C VAL A 312 -3.59 -11.88 10.95
N PRO A 313 -3.21 -10.88 11.76
CA PRO A 313 -1.80 -10.53 11.92
C PRO A 313 -1.02 -11.70 12.53
N ARG A 314 0.21 -11.92 12.06
CA ARG A 314 1.07 -12.95 12.64
C ARG A 314 1.48 -12.57 14.06
N PRO A 315 1.36 -13.48 15.03
CA PRO A 315 1.64 -13.18 16.43
C PRO A 315 3.14 -12.94 16.65
N SER A 316 3.46 -12.07 17.60
CA SER A 316 4.83 -11.70 18.00
C SER A 316 4.96 -11.76 19.51
N THR A 317 6.18 -11.85 20.03
CA THR A 317 6.44 -11.92 21.48
C THR A 317 6.18 -10.55 22.11
N ASP A 318 6.92 -9.54 21.66
CA ASP A 318 6.84 -8.17 22.16
C ASP A 318 7.01 -7.16 21.02
N LYS A 319 6.31 -6.02 21.11
CA LYS A 319 6.53 -4.87 20.22
C LYS A 319 7.60 -3.94 20.80
N LEU A 320 8.60 -3.59 20.01
CA LEU A 320 9.71 -2.71 20.41
C LEU A 320 9.56 -1.33 19.78
N SER A 321 10.13 -0.32 20.44
CA SER A 321 10.35 0.99 19.82
C SER A 321 11.59 0.92 18.92
N SER A 322 11.50 1.49 17.72
CA SER A 322 12.57 1.47 16.72
C SER A 322 13.51 2.67 16.89
N GLY A 323 14.77 2.42 17.25
CA GLY A 323 15.81 3.46 17.29
C GLY A 323 16.65 3.59 16.02
N ASP A 324 16.46 2.71 15.04
CA ASP A 324 17.27 2.64 13.82
C ASP A 324 16.59 3.41 12.67
N PRO A 325 17.30 4.30 11.95
CA PRO A 325 16.71 5.06 10.84
C PRO A 325 16.45 4.17 9.62
N PHE A 326 15.34 4.47 8.94
CA PHE A 326 15.06 3.94 7.62
C PHE A 326 15.67 4.87 6.57
N ILE A 327 16.80 4.44 6.00
CA ILE A 327 17.57 5.22 5.05
C ILE A 327 17.04 4.89 3.66
N VAL A 328 16.62 5.90 2.91
CA VAL A 328 16.10 5.77 1.55
C VAL A 328 17.13 6.21 0.51
N GLY A 329 18.13 7.01 0.90
CA GLY A 329 19.12 7.58 0.00
C GLY A 329 18.70 8.90 -0.65
N GLN A 330 17.56 9.45 -0.25
CA GLN A 330 17.06 10.75 -0.71
C GLN A 330 17.29 11.80 0.37
N ARG A 331 18.02 12.87 0.05
CA ARG A 331 18.45 13.90 1.02
C ARG A 331 17.29 14.53 1.77
N VAL A 332 16.21 14.87 1.06
CA VAL A 332 15.02 15.47 1.66
C VAL A 332 14.33 14.52 2.65
N LEU A 333 14.22 13.24 2.28
CA LEU A 333 13.54 12.22 3.07
C LEU A 333 14.38 11.85 4.31
N ASP A 334 15.67 11.62 4.13
CA ASP A 334 16.55 11.18 5.22
C ASP A 334 16.95 12.32 6.17
N ALA A 335 17.01 13.57 5.69
CA ALA A 335 17.37 14.72 6.52
C ALA A 335 16.18 15.42 7.18
N LEU A 336 15.21 15.89 6.40
CA LEU A 336 14.12 16.74 6.91
C LEU A 336 12.98 15.90 7.51
N PHE A 337 12.63 14.79 6.85
CA PHE A 337 11.46 13.97 7.22
C PHE A 337 11.82 12.49 7.44
N PRO A 338 12.77 12.19 8.33
CA PRO A 338 13.30 10.83 8.48
C PRO A 338 12.23 9.86 8.97
N SER A 339 12.35 8.61 8.55
CA SER A 339 11.55 7.48 9.06
C SER A 339 12.45 6.50 9.82
N VAL A 340 11.84 5.53 10.49
CA VAL A 340 12.52 4.47 11.27
C VAL A 340 12.25 3.10 10.66
N LEU A 341 13.15 2.14 10.88
CA LEU A 341 12.90 0.74 10.55
C LEU A 341 11.74 0.21 11.39
N GLY A 342 10.64 -0.20 10.77
CA GLY A 342 9.38 -0.49 11.47
C GLY A 342 8.38 0.68 11.47
N GLY A 343 8.72 1.81 10.86
CA GLY A 343 7.90 3.00 10.82
C GLY A 343 6.76 2.93 9.80
N THR A 344 5.81 3.85 9.94
CA THR A 344 4.70 4.05 9.00
C THR A 344 4.87 5.38 8.28
N VAL A 345 4.87 5.31 6.95
CA VAL A 345 5.06 6.45 6.05
C VAL A 345 3.89 6.55 5.08
N CYS A 346 3.40 7.77 4.88
CA CYS A 346 2.43 8.10 3.85
C CYS A 346 3.06 9.04 2.81
N ILE A 347 2.87 8.71 1.54
CA ILE A 347 3.26 9.53 0.39
C ILE A 347 2.00 9.95 -0.34
N PRO A 348 1.32 11.04 0.06
CA PRO A 348 0.23 11.55 -0.74
C PRO A 348 0.77 12.40 -1.90
N GLY A 349 0.05 12.37 -3.00
CA GLY A 349 0.31 13.28 -4.09
C GLY A 349 -0.65 13.08 -5.24
N ALA A 350 -0.82 14.11 -6.05
CA ALA A 350 -1.55 13.96 -7.31
C ALA A 350 -0.84 12.97 -8.25
N PHE A 351 -1.55 12.52 -9.29
CA PHE A 351 -0.95 11.71 -10.35
C PHE A 351 0.21 12.46 -11.02
N GLY A 352 1.30 11.76 -11.34
CA GLY A 352 2.48 12.33 -11.99
C GLY A 352 3.40 13.18 -11.10
N CYS A 353 3.19 13.23 -9.78
CA CYS A 353 4.08 13.98 -8.88
C CYS A 353 5.37 13.22 -8.52
N GLY A 354 5.57 11.98 -8.98
CA GLY A 354 6.77 11.18 -8.69
C GLY A 354 6.63 10.16 -7.56
N LYS A 355 5.40 9.75 -7.20
CA LYS A 355 5.15 8.70 -6.18
C LYS A 355 5.87 7.39 -6.52
N THR A 356 5.66 6.87 -7.72
CA THR A 356 6.30 5.62 -8.18
C THR A 356 7.82 5.75 -8.22
N VAL A 357 8.36 6.92 -8.58
CA VAL A 357 9.82 7.16 -8.56
C VAL A 357 10.37 7.06 -7.13
N ILE A 358 9.68 7.63 -6.15
CA ILE A 358 10.07 7.48 -4.73
C ILE A 358 9.92 6.02 -4.29
N SER A 359 8.85 5.33 -4.70
CA SER A 359 8.68 3.91 -4.39
C SER A 359 9.80 3.05 -4.97
N GLN A 360 10.20 3.30 -6.21
CA GLN A 360 11.34 2.65 -6.82
C GLN A 360 12.64 2.99 -6.07
N ALA A 361 12.86 4.25 -5.69
CA ALA A 361 14.04 4.66 -4.92
C ALA A 361 14.13 3.94 -3.56
N VAL A 362 13.01 3.85 -2.84
CA VAL A 362 12.91 3.06 -1.59
C VAL A 362 13.23 1.59 -1.84
N SER A 363 12.71 1.00 -2.91
CA SER A 363 13.00 -0.40 -3.22
C SER A 363 14.50 -0.61 -3.50
N LYS A 364 15.13 0.28 -4.27
CA LYS A 364 16.54 0.20 -4.69
C LYS A 364 17.52 0.43 -3.55
N PHE A 365 17.32 1.51 -2.81
CA PHE A 365 18.34 2.07 -1.95
C PHE A 365 18.06 1.91 -0.46
N SER A 366 16.89 1.35 -0.09
CA SER A 366 16.60 1.16 1.32
C SER A 366 17.57 0.20 1.99
N ASN A 367 17.88 0.51 3.24
CA ASN A 367 18.65 -0.35 4.14
C ASN A 367 17.85 -1.57 4.68
N SER A 368 16.78 -1.97 3.98
CA SER A 368 15.99 -3.16 4.32
C SER A 368 16.55 -4.41 3.64
N ASP A 369 16.44 -5.54 4.32
CA ASP A 369 16.93 -6.83 3.81
C ASP A 369 16.05 -7.30 2.64
N LEU A 370 14.74 -7.08 2.74
CA LEU A 370 13.74 -7.59 1.81
C LEU A 370 12.70 -6.52 1.49
N ILE A 371 12.23 -6.53 0.25
CA ILE A 371 11.21 -5.59 -0.25
C ILE A 371 9.97 -6.38 -0.66
N VAL A 372 8.80 -5.92 -0.21
CA VAL A 372 7.51 -6.43 -0.67
C VAL A 372 6.76 -5.28 -1.34
N TYR A 373 6.62 -5.34 -2.65
CA TYR A 373 5.92 -4.31 -3.41
C TYR A 373 4.52 -4.80 -3.77
N VAL A 374 3.50 -4.04 -3.39
CA VAL A 374 2.10 -4.33 -3.70
C VAL A 374 1.57 -3.23 -4.61
N GLY A 375 1.40 -3.58 -5.88
CA GLY A 375 0.62 -2.82 -6.84
C GLY A 375 -0.87 -3.09 -6.62
N CYS A 376 -1.62 -2.12 -6.10
CA CYS A 376 -3.06 -2.21 -5.88
C CYS A 376 -3.81 -1.26 -6.81
N GLY A 377 -4.41 -1.81 -7.86
CA GLY A 377 -5.28 -1.06 -8.78
C GLY A 377 -4.52 -0.04 -9.64
N GLU A 378 -3.21 -0.21 -9.83
CA GLU A 378 -2.39 0.63 -10.69
C GLU A 378 -2.57 0.30 -12.17
N ARG A 379 -2.14 1.23 -13.04
CA ARG A 379 -2.27 1.01 -14.48
C ARG A 379 -1.35 -0.13 -14.91
N GLY A 380 -1.81 -0.94 -15.86
CA GLY A 380 -1.02 -2.05 -16.41
C GLY A 380 0.35 -1.61 -16.94
N ASN A 381 0.44 -0.40 -17.53
CA ASN A 381 1.69 0.14 -18.02
C ASN A 381 2.68 0.49 -16.89
N GLU A 382 2.20 1.05 -15.78
CA GLU A 382 3.04 1.40 -14.62
C GLU A 382 3.59 0.12 -13.97
N MET A 383 2.76 -0.92 -13.87
CA MET A 383 3.20 -2.23 -13.39
C MET A 383 4.17 -2.91 -14.37
N ALA A 384 3.96 -2.78 -15.68
CA ALA A 384 4.87 -3.34 -16.68
C ALA A 384 6.25 -2.67 -16.63
N GLU A 385 6.31 -1.34 -16.47
CA GLU A 385 7.56 -0.59 -16.29
C GLU A 385 8.34 -1.08 -15.06
N VAL A 386 7.66 -1.22 -13.92
CA VAL A 386 8.25 -1.81 -12.70
C VAL A 386 8.80 -3.21 -12.96
N LEU A 387 8.08 -4.05 -13.70
CA LEU A 387 8.50 -5.42 -14.01
C LEU A 387 9.67 -5.50 -15.01
N MET A 388 9.81 -4.52 -15.90
CA MET A 388 10.93 -4.44 -16.85
C MET A 388 12.18 -3.87 -16.18
N ASP A 389 12.03 -2.81 -15.38
CA ASP A 389 13.15 -2.11 -14.77
C ASP A 389 13.79 -2.90 -13.63
N PHE A 390 12.98 -3.59 -12.80
CA PHE A 390 13.50 -4.24 -11.59
C PHE A 390 14.57 -5.30 -11.90
N PRO A 391 14.40 -6.21 -12.87
CA PRO A 391 15.45 -7.15 -13.25
C PRO A 391 16.77 -6.50 -13.71
N GLU A 392 16.72 -5.32 -14.34
CA GLU A 392 17.91 -4.62 -14.82
C GLU A 392 18.69 -3.92 -13.71
N LEU A 393 18.01 -3.59 -12.60
CA LEU A 393 18.60 -2.90 -11.47
C LEU A 393 19.43 -3.85 -10.61
N THR A 394 20.70 -3.49 -10.44
CA THR A 394 21.66 -4.24 -9.62
C THR A 394 22.00 -3.48 -8.35
N ILE A 395 22.18 -4.23 -7.27
CA ILE A 395 22.73 -3.75 -6.00
C ILE A 395 24.12 -4.35 -5.80
N ASP A 396 25.00 -3.60 -5.16
CA ASP A 396 26.28 -4.13 -4.69
C ASP A 396 26.09 -4.69 -3.28
N PHE A 397 26.25 -6.01 -3.14
CA PHE A 397 26.15 -6.72 -1.88
C PHE A 397 27.41 -7.55 -1.69
N ASP A 398 28.19 -7.26 -0.63
CA ASP A 398 29.49 -7.90 -0.35
C ASP A 398 30.46 -7.92 -1.56
N GLY A 399 30.47 -6.85 -2.36
CA GLY A 399 31.31 -6.72 -3.55
C GLY A 399 30.82 -7.49 -4.78
N ARG A 400 29.58 -8.01 -4.74
CA ARG A 400 28.93 -8.70 -5.85
C ARG A 400 27.72 -7.90 -6.32
N LYS A 401 27.61 -7.75 -7.64
CA LYS A 401 26.42 -7.17 -8.28
C LYS A 401 25.35 -8.23 -8.43
N GLU A 402 24.25 -8.08 -7.71
CA GLU A 402 23.10 -8.99 -7.77
C GLU A 402 21.83 -8.18 -8.13
N PRO A 403 20.87 -8.77 -8.87
CA PRO A 403 19.64 -8.08 -9.23
C PRO A 403 18.72 -7.92 -8.02
N ILE A 404 18.04 -6.77 -7.95
CA ILE A 404 17.11 -6.43 -6.86
C ILE A 404 15.94 -7.41 -6.73
N MET A 405 15.56 -8.06 -7.84
CA MET A 405 14.46 -9.05 -7.88
C MET A 405 14.69 -10.21 -6.92
N LYS A 406 15.95 -10.61 -6.67
CA LYS A 406 16.26 -11.71 -5.74
C LYS A 406 15.89 -11.40 -4.28
N ARG A 407 15.76 -10.12 -3.91
CA ARG A 407 15.32 -9.66 -2.59
C ARG A 407 13.94 -9.00 -2.60
N THR A 408 13.21 -9.11 -3.71
CA THR A 408 11.90 -8.47 -3.87
C THR A 408 10.82 -9.52 -4.13
N CYS A 409 9.66 -9.37 -3.49
CA CYS A 409 8.42 -10.07 -3.81
C CYS A 409 7.42 -9.05 -4.38
N LEU A 410 6.91 -9.30 -5.59
CA LEU A 410 5.99 -8.39 -6.28
C LEU A 410 4.58 -8.97 -6.25
N ILE A 411 3.61 -8.19 -5.78
CA ILE A 411 2.18 -8.49 -5.90
C ILE A 411 1.60 -7.49 -6.88
N ALA A 412 1.26 -7.96 -8.06
CA ALA A 412 0.74 -7.17 -9.15
C ALA A 412 -0.78 -7.34 -9.22
N ASN A 413 -1.50 -6.28 -8.85
CA ASN A 413 -2.93 -6.17 -9.10
C ASN A 413 -3.22 -4.90 -9.90
N THR A 414 -3.60 -5.10 -11.16
CA THR A 414 -3.86 -4.04 -12.12
C THR A 414 -5.31 -3.54 -12.05
N SER A 415 -5.59 -2.31 -12.51
CA SER A 415 -6.96 -1.74 -12.44
C SER A 415 -8.04 -2.54 -13.21
N ASN A 416 -7.66 -3.41 -14.15
CA ASN A 416 -8.58 -4.29 -14.88
C ASN A 416 -8.91 -5.58 -14.11
N MET A 417 -8.16 -5.93 -13.06
CA MET A 417 -8.47 -7.08 -12.22
C MET A 417 -9.66 -6.77 -11.29
N PRO A 418 -10.37 -7.81 -10.81
CA PRO A 418 -11.56 -7.67 -9.98
C PRO A 418 -11.29 -6.91 -8.68
N VAL A 419 -12.31 -6.18 -8.25
CA VAL A 419 -12.25 -5.26 -7.11
C VAL A 419 -11.96 -5.99 -5.80
N ALA A 420 -12.52 -7.19 -5.64
CA ALA A 420 -12.26 -8.03 -4.48
C ALA A 420 -10.77 -8.42 -4.36
N ALA A 421 -10.12 -8.71 -5.48
CA ALA A 421 -8.69 -9.05 -5.50
C ALA A 421 -7.83 -7.85 -5.08
N ARG A 422 -8.31 -6.61 -5.32
CA ARG A 422 -7.63 -5.38 -4.88
C ARG A 422 -7.67 -5.23 -3.37
N GLU A 423 -8.78 -5.62 -2.75
CA GLU A 423 -8.84 -5.68 -1.28
C GLU A 423 -7.85 -6.71 -0.73
N ALA A 424 -7.81 -7.90 -1.34
CA ALA A 424 -6.97 -9.01 -0.90
C ALA A 424 -5.47 -8.75 -1.07
N SER A 425 -5.03 -8.06 -2.14
CA SER A 425 -3.61 -7.88 -2.47
C SER A 425 -2.80 -7.21 -1.35
N ILE A 426 -3.38 -6.20 -0.69
CA ILE A 426 -2.74 -5.53 0.44
C ILE A 426 -2.57 -6.48 1.62
N TYR A 427 -3.59 -7.28 1.95
CA TYR A 427 -3.52 -8.26 3.03
C TYR A 427 -2.53 -9.39 2.74
N THR A 428 -2.46 -9.84 1.48
CA THR A 428 -1.46 -10.81 1.01
C THR A 428 -0.05 -10.26 1.22
N GLY A 429 0.23 -9.02 0.78
CA GLY A 429 1.56 -8.43 0.88
C GLY A 429 2.04 -8.17 2.30
N ILE A 430 1.16 -7.68 3.18
CA ILE A 430 1.54 -7.50 4.59
C ILE A 430 1.76 -8.84 5.29
N THR A 431 1.03 -9.90 4.93
CA THR A 431 1.22 -11.23 5.52
C THR A 431 2.54 -11.87 5.09
N ILE A 432 2.95 -11.67 3.82
CA ILE A 432 4.29 -12.03 3.35
C ILE A 432 5.36 -11.20 4.07
N SER A 433 5.12 -9.92 4.27
CA SER A 433 6.05 -9.04 5.01
C SER A 433 6.22 -9.49 6.47
N GLU A 434 5.12 -9.86 7.13
CA GLU A 434 5.14 -10.43 8.49
C GLU A 434 5.85 -11.77 8.58
N TYR A 435 5.75 -12.61 7.55
CA TYR A 435 6.50 -13.85 7.50
C TYR A 435 8.00 -13.62 7.55
N PHE A 436 8.52 -12.71 6.73
CA PHE A 436 9.95 -12.38 6.71
C PHE A 436 10.39 -11.62 7.96
N ARG A 437 9.52 -10.78 8.54
CA ARG A 437 9.75 -10.18 9.87
C ARG A 437 9.95 -11.25 10.93
N ASP A 438 9.14 -12.31 10.96
CA ASP A 438 9.25 -13.39 11.94
C ASP A 438 10.56 -14.21 11.80
N GLN A 439 11.21 -14.15 10.62
CA GLN A 439 12.55 -14.70 10.39
C GLN A 439 13.67 -13.80 10.96
N GLY A 440 13.34 -12.62 11.48
CA GLY A 440 14.29 -11.64 12.00
C GLY A 440 14.93 -10.76 10.93
N LYS A 441 14.21 -10.49 9.85
CA LYS A 441 14.64 -9.59 8.77
C LYS A 441 13.94 -8.24 8.87
N ASN A 442 14.59 -7.20 8.36
CA ASN A 442 13.99 -5.88 8.19
C ASN A 442 13.34 -5.81 6.81
N VAL A 443 12.02 -5.65 6.78
CA VAL A 443 11.22 -5.69 5.56
C VAL A 443 10.64 -4.31 5.29
N ALA A 444 10.75 -3.82 4.06
CA ALA A 444 10.00 -2.65 3.60
C ALA A 444 8.84 -3.09 2.71
N MET A 445 7.62 -2.77 3.12
CA MET A 445 6.41 -2.98 2.35
C MET A 445 6.00 -1.69 1.64
N MET A 446 5.87 -1.73 0.33
CA MET A 446 5.35 -0.64 -0.48
C MET A 446 3.91 -0.94 -0.89
N ALA A 447 2.98 -0.05 -0.58
CA ALA A 447 1.59 -0.17 -0.97
C ALA A 447 1.23 0.94 -1.96
N ASP A 448 1.26 0.61 -3.26
CA ASP A 448 0.97 1.54 -4.36
C ASP A 448 -0.26 1.06 -5.14
N SER A 449 -1.49 1.54 -4.91
CA SER A 449 -1.86 2.61 -3.98
C SER A 449 -2.97 2.23 -3.00
N SER A 450 -2.85 2.77 -1.80
CA SER A 450 -3.83 2.63 -0.72
C SER A 450 -5.16 3.35 -1.01
N SER A 451 -5.16 4.36 -1.89
CA SER A 451 -6.39 5.02 -2.35
C SER A 451 -7.24 4.10 -3.22
N ARG A 452 -6.65 3.33 -4.13
CA ARG A 452 -7.37 2.35 -4.95
C ARG A 452 -7.94 1.21 -4.11
N TRP A 453 -7.27 0.87 -3.02
CA TRP A 453 -7.80 -0.04 -2.01
C TRP A 453 -9.04 0.52 -1.30
N ALA A 454 -9.00 1.78 -0.88
CA ALA A 454 -10.17 2.45 -0.29
C ALA A 454 -11.33 2.58 -1.29
N GLU A 455 -11.05 2.87 -2.57
CA GLU A 455 -12.05 2.85 -3.64
C GLU A 455 -12.67 1.46 -3.83
N ALA A 456 -11.87 0.39 -3.71
CA ALA A 456 -12.38 -0.97 -3.75
C ALA A 456 -13.34 -1.24 -2.58
N LEU A 457 -12.98 -0.84 -1.35
CA LEU A 457 -13.86 -0.94 -0.18
C LEU A 457 -15.17 -0.15 -0.40
N ARG A 458 -15.10 1.04 -0.99
CA ARG A 458 -16.29 1.83 -1.35
C ARG A 458 -17.21 1.10 -2.32
N GLU A 459 -16.66 0.48 -3.36
CA GLU A 459 -17.44 -0.25 -4.35
C GLU A 459 -18.08 -1.52 -3.76
N ILE A 460 -17.38 -2.21 -2.87
CA ILE A 460 -17.88 -3.40 -2.16
C ILE A 460 -19.04 -3.00 -1.23
N SER A 461 -18.85 -1.95 -0.44
CA SER A 461 -19.86 -1.41 0.49
C SER A 461 -21.13 -0.96 -0.24
N GLY A 462 -20.97 -0.26 -1.38
CA GLY A 462 -22.09 0.16 -2.22
C GLY A 462 -22.89 -1.01 -2.80
N ARG A 463 -22.21 -2.11 -3.20
CA ARG A 463 -22.89 -3.34 -3.66
C ARG A 463 -23.59 -4.10 -2.55
N LEU A 464 -23.06 -4.04 -1.33
CA LEU A 464 -23.67 -4.63 -0.15
C LEU A 464 -24.89 -3.86 0.38
N GLY A 465 -25.16 -2.67 -0.17
CA GLY A 465 -26.23 -1.79 0.25
C GLY A 465 -26.00 -1.19 1.64
N GLU A 466 -24.74 -1.07 2.06
CA GLU A 466 -24.38 -0.41 3.32
C GLU A 466 -24.58 1.10 3.20
N MET A 467 -24.93 1.75 4.31
CA MET A 467 -25.07 3.20 4.32
C MET A 467 -23.70 3.86 4.13
N PRO A 468 -23.52 4.69 3.10
CA PRO A 468 -22.26 5.41 2.90
C PRO A 468 -22.09 6.49 3.96
N ALA A 469 -20.83 6.75 4.32
CA ALA A 469 -20.39 7.92 5.06
C ALA A 469 -19.89 8.99 4.06
N ASP A 470 -18.85 9.74 4.43
CA ASP A 470 -18.30 10.82 3.61
C ASP A 470 -17.82 10.34 2.24
N GLN A 471 -18.15 11.10 1.19
CA GLN A 471 -17.80 10.84 -0.21
C GLN A 471 -18.12 9.41 -0.72
N GLY A 472 -19.09 8.74 -0.08
CA GLY A 472 -19.51 7.40 -0.45
C GLY A 472 -18.73 6.27 0.23
N PHE A 473 -17.67 6.55 1.00
CA PHE A 473 -16.87 5.51 1.66
C PHE A 473 -17.63 4.83 2.81
N PRO A 474 -17.30 3.57 3.16
CA PRO A 474 -17.89 2.91 4.32
C PRO A 474 -17.45 3.56 5.64
N ALA A 475 -18.31 3.48 6.66
CA ALA A 475 -18.01 3.99 8.00
C ALA A 475 -16.78 3.32 8.66
N TYR A 476 -16.41 2.10 8.23
CA TYR A 476 -15.26 1.35 8.75
C TYR A 476 -13.94 1.62 8.01
N LEU A 477 -13.89 2.57 7.08
CA LEU A 477 -12.66 2.88 6.32
C LEU A 477 -11.47 3.19 7.24
N GLY A 478 -11.66 4.08 8.22
CA GLY A 478 -10.62 4.46 9.17
C GLY A 478 -10.12 3.28 10.00
N ALA A 479 -11.02 2.41 10.46
CA ALA A 479 -10.67 1.21 11.22
C ALA A 479 -9.87 0.19 10.39
N LYS A 480 -10.22 0.03 9.10
CA LYS A 480 -9.48 -0.85 8.18
C LYS A 480 -8.08 -0.31 7.89
N LEU A 481 -7.94 0.98 7.63
CA LEU A 481 -6.64 1.63 7.44
C LEU A 481 -5.79 1.51 8.72
N ALA A 482 -6.36 1.76 9.90
CA ALA A 482 -5.64 1.64 11.17
C ALA A 482 -5.14 0.21 11.39
N SER A 483 -6.03 -0.78 11.24
CA SER A 483 -5.67 -2.19 11.35
C SER A 483 -4.59 -2.64 10.36
N PHE A 484 -4.47 -1.98 9.20
CA PHE A 484 -3.41 -2.26 8.24
C PHE A 484 -2.07 -1.63 8.68
N TYR A 485 -2.06 -0.33 8.94
CA TYR A 485 -0.81 0.38 9.30
C TYR A 485 -0.26 -0.04 10.67
N GLU A 486 -1.09 -0.47 11.63
CA GLU A 486 -0.65 -0.96 12.96
C GLU A 486 0.02 -2.33 12.93
N ARG A 487 0.00 -3.03 11.79
CA ARG A 487 0.78 -4.26 11.56
C ARG A 487 2.27 -3.95 11.33
N ALA A 488 2.60 -2.71 10.97
CA ALA A 488 3.98 -2.23 10.94
C ALA A 488 4.58 -2.18 12.37
N GLY A 489 5.90 -2.21 12.44
CA GLY A 489 6.63 -2.09 13.70
C GLY A 489 7.85 -2.99 13.76
N LYS A 490 8.74 -2.68 14.71
CA LYS A 490 9.83 -3.56 15.14
C LYS A 490 9.31 -4.47 16.24
N VAL A 491 9.53 -5.76 16.12
CA VAL A 491 9.03 -6.76 17.07
C VAL A 491 10.12 -7.80 17.38
N VAL A 492 9.99 -8.42 18.54
CA VAL A 492 10.67 -9.68 18.83
C VAL A 492 9.78 -10.81 18.29
N ALA A 493 10.34 -11.59 17.36
CA ALA A 493 9.64 -12.73 16.77
C ALA A 493 9.38 -13.82 17.83
N LEU A 494 8.37 -14.65 17.57
CA LEU A 494 8.11 -15.83 18.40
C LEU A 494 9.16 -16.91 18.18
N GLY A 495 9.37 -17.69 19.23
CA GLY A 495 10.18 -18.90 19.22
C GLY A 495 11.69 -18.64 19.32
N SER A 496 12.42 -19.75 19.40
CA SER A 496 13.88 -19.82 19.52
C SER A 496 14.54 -19.94 18.14
N PRO A 497 15.68 -19.27 17.90
CA PRO A 497 16.34 -18.26 18.74
C PRO A 497 15.56 -16.94 18.82
N ASP A 498 15.86 -16.11 19.82
CA ASP A 498 15.34 -14.73 19.89
C ASP A 498 15.81 -13.95 18.67
N ARG A 499 14.84 -13.40 17.92
CA ARG A 499 15.08 -12.67 16.67
C ARG A 499 14.31 -11.37 16.71
N GLN A 500 14.93 -10.29 16.24
CA GLN A 500 14.26 -9.02 16.04
C GLN A 500 14.04 -8.81 14.55
N GLY A 501 12.81 -8.47 14.16
CA GLY A 501 12.46 -8.12 12.79
C GLY A 501 11.65 -6.83 12.77
N SER A 502 11.61 -6.17 11.63
CA SER A 502 10.82 -4.94 11.47
C SER A 502 10.06 -4.95 10.15
N ILE A 503 8.90 -4.28 10.13
CA ILE A 503 8.15 -3.99 8.91
C ILE A 503 7.94 -2.49 8.82
N SER A 504 8.61 -1.87 7.86
CA SER A 504 8.36 -0.47 7.47
C SER A 504 7.27 -0.45 6.40
N ILE A 505 6.14 0.22 6.64
CA ILE A 505 5.09 0.38 5.62
C ILE A 505 5.20 1.76 4.99
N VAL A 506 5.30 1.79 3.66
CA VAL A 506 5.26 3.01 2.84
C VAL A 506 4.02 2.94 1.95
N GLY A 507 2.99 3.70 2.33
CA GLY A 507 1.73 3.75 1.58
C GLY A 507 1.65 4.96 0.67
N ALA A 508 1.45 4.74 -0.63
CA ALA A 508 1.13 5.79 -1.57
C ALA A 508 -0.37 6.10 -1.53
N VAL A 509 -0.70 7.38 -1.35
CA VAL A 509 -2.08 7.88 -1.36
C VAL A 509 -2.23 8.81 -2.56
N SER A 510 -3.26 8.58 -3.37
CA SER A 510 -3.57 9.36 -4.56
C SER A 510 -4.89 10.10 -4.37
N PRO A 511 -4.91 11.23 -3.62
CA PRO A 511 -6.12 12.01 -3.49
C PRO A 511 -6.57 12.55 -4.86
N PRO A 512 -7.90 12.57 -5.13
CA PRO A 512 -8.41 13.17 -6.36
C PRO A 512 -8.01 14.64 -6.43
N GLY A 513 -7.31 15.03 -7.50
CA GLY A 513 -6.87 16.43 -7.69
C GLY A 513 -5.76 16.92 -6.76
N GLY A 514 -5.23 16.09 -5.87
CA GLY A 514 -4.24 16.52 -4.86
C GLY A 514 -4.86 17.13 -3.60
N ASP A 515 -6.15 16.93 -3.36
CA ASP A 515 -6.85 17.48 -2.20
C ASP A 515 -6.65 16.61 -0.95
N PHE A 516 -5.98 17.17 0.07
CA PHE A 516 -5.73 16.47 1.34
C PHE A 516 -6.98 16.33 2.22
N SER A 517 -8.09 17.01 1.88
CA SER A 517 -9.36 16.87 2.59
C SER A 517 -10.11 15.56 2.28
N ASP A 518 -9.64 14.81 1.28
CA ASP A 518 -10.18 13.49 0.94
C ASP A 518 -10.20 12.54 2.18
N PRO A 519 -11.30 11.79 2.41
CA PRO A 519 -11.42 10.90 3.57
C PRO A 519 -10.31 9.86 3.72
N VAL A 520 -9.76 9.35 2.61
CA VAL A 520 -8.64 8.38 2.66
C VAL A 520 -7.38 9.06 3.18
N THR A 521 -7.10 10.26 2.65
CA THR A 521 -5.94 11.05 3.04
C THR A 521 -6.02 11.51 4.50
N SER A 522 -7.17 12.03 4.91
CA SER A 522 -7.43 12.45 6.29
C SER A 522 -7.32 11.28 7.29
N SER A 523 -7.92 10.13 6.96
CA SER A 523 -7.82 8.93 7.80
C SER A 523 -6.38 8.43 7.90
N THR A 524 -5.65 8.41 6.78
CA THR A 524 -4.25 7.97 6.75
C THR A 524 -3.35 8.90 7.56
N LEU A 525 -3.54 10.21 7.43
CA LEU A 525 -2.85 11.25 8.20
C LEU A 525 -3.00 11.08 9.71
N GLY A 526 -4.17 10.64 10.18
CA GLY A 526 -4.41 10.37 11.59
C GLY A 526 -3.63 9.18 12.15
N ILE A 527 -3.24 8.23 11.29
CA ILE A 527 -2.65 6.95 11.68
C ILE A 527 -1.11 6.96 11.51
N VAL A 528 -0.63 7.48 10.38
CA VAL A 528 0.79 7.46 10.02
C VAL A 528 1.60 8.45 10.84
N GLN A 529 2.87 8.11 11.07
CA GLN A 529 3.78 8.94 11.86
C GLN A 529 4.66 9.85 11.00
N VAL A 530 4.86 9.49 9.73
CA VAL A 530 5.60 10.27 8.74
C VAL A 530 4.72 10.56 7.53
N PHE A 531 4.80 11.81 7.07
CA PHE A 531 4.04 12.33 5.97
C PHE A 531 4.96 13.03 4.98
N TRP A 532 5.10 12.46 3.78
CA TRP A 532 5.88 12.99 2.67
C TRP A 532 4.94 13.59 1.62
N GLY A 533 4.51 14.83 1.85
CA GLY A 533 3.55 15.52 1.00
C GLY A 533 4.15 15.92 -0.34
N LEU A 534 3.72 15.30 -1.44
CA LEU A 534 4.16 15.69 -2.78
C LEU A 534 3.30 16.81 -3.35
N ASP A 535 3.97 17.87 -3.81
CA ASP A 535 3.35 19.04 -4.41
C ASP A 535 3.40 18.99 -5.94
N LYS A 536 2.23 19.19 -6.55
CA LYS A 536 2.07 19.33 -8.00
C LYS A 536 2.81 20.54 -8.56
N LYS A 537 2.89 21.65 -7.80
CA LYS A 537 3.57 22.88 -8.26
C LYS A 537 5.07 22.65 -8.44
N LEU A 538 5.70 21.92 -7.51
CA LEU A 538 7.11 21.56 -7.60
C LEU A 538 7.37 20.60 -8.78
N ALA A 539 6.53 19.59 -8.94
CA ALA A 539 6.62 18.65 -10.06
C ALA A 539 6.48 19.35 -11.42
N GLN A 540 5.56 20.33 -11.55
CA GLN A 540 5.41 21.13 -12.78
C GLN A 540 6.63 22.01 -13.09
N ARG A 541 7.36 22.45 -12.07
CA ARG A 541 8.64 23.16 -12.21
C ARG A 541 9.84 22.23 -12.45
N LYS A 542 9.60 20.92 -12.57
CA LYS A 542 10.64 19.87 -12.68
C LYS A 542 11.60 19.85 -11.48
N HIS A 543 11.11 20.26 -10.31
CA HIS A 543 11.81 20.09 -9.04
C HIS A 543 11.46 18.71 -8.48
N PHE A 544 12.46 17.83 -8.40
CA PHE A 544 12.32 16.46 -7.93
C PHE A 544 13.40 16.14 -6.89
N PRO A 545 13.07 15.38 -5.82
CA PRO A 545 11.74 14.95 -5.40
C PRO A 545 10.81 16.12 -5.04
N SER A 546 9.53 16.04 -5.42
CA SER A 546 8.56 17.15 -5.36
C SER A 546 7.95 17.34 -3.95
N ILE A 547 8.76 17.29 -2.91
CA ILE A 547 8.28 17.28 -1.52
C ILE A 547 8.05 18.71 -1.03
N ASN A 548 6.86 18.96 -0.48
CA ASN A 548 6.53 20.21 0.17
C ASN A 548 7.15 20.27 1.58
N THR A 549 8.03 21.24 1.82
CA THR A 549 8.75 21.41 3.09
C THR A 549 7.88 21.89 4.24
N SER A 550 6.78 22.59 3.95
CA SER A 550 5.91 23.19 4.96
C SER A 550 4.80 22.25 5.40
N GLN A 551 4.29 21.42 4.49
CA GLN A 551 3.23 20.45 4.79
C GLN A 551 3.78 19.10 5.28
N SER A 552 4.99 18.72 4.86
CA SER A 552 5.60 17.45 5.27
C SER A 552 6.03 17.46 6.73
N TYR A 553 5.96 16.31 7.39
CA TYR A 553 6.38 16.18 8.79
C TYR A 553 6.80 14.74 9.13
N SER A 554 7.61 14.61 10.18
CA SER A 554 7.95 13.34 10.80
C SER A 554 7.84 13.46 12.32
N LYS A 555 7.18 12.47 12.95
CA LYS A 555 7.08 12.35 14.41
C LYS A 555 8.21 11.50 15.02
N TYR A 556 9.06 10.87 14.20
CA TYR A 556 10.15 10.02 14.67
C TYR A 556 11.44 10.77 15.02
N THR A 557 11.47 12.09 14.87
CA THR A 557 12.66 12.92 15.11
C THR A 557 13.22 12.76 16.52
N ASN A 558 12.36 12.68 17.53
CA ASN A 558 12.77 12.51 18.94
C ASN A 558 13.29 11.09 19.21
N ILE A 559 12.70 10.08 18.57
CA ILE A 559 13.08 8.67 18.75
C ILE A 559 14.46 8.39 18.12
N LEU A 560 14.77 9.09 17.02
CA LEU A 560 16.06 8.99 16.34
C LEU A 560 17.18 9.81 16.98
N GLN A 561 16.87 10.68 17.95
CA GLN A 561 17.87 11.52 18.59
C GLN A 561 19.05 10.73 19.19
N PRO A 562 18.85 9.63 19.95
CA PRO A 562 19.95 8.84 20.49
C PRO A 562 20.85 8.23 19.40
N TYR A 563 20.29 7.88 18.25
CA TYR A 563 21.05 7.39 17.11
C TYR A 563 21.95 8.48 16.52
N TYR A 564 21.40 9.68 16.32
CA TYR A 564 22.18 10.81 15.83
C TYR A 564 23.22 11.28 16.84
N GLU A 565 22.95 11.28 18.14
CA GLU A 565 23.94 11.63 19.17
C GLU A 565 25.19 10.73 19.10
N LYS A 566 25.00 9.45 18.76
CA LYS A 566 26.10 8.48 18.62
C LYS A 566 26.86 8.62 17.30
N THR A 567 26.15 8.93 16.22
CA THR A 567 26.72 8.89 14.85
C THR A 567 27.12 10.27 14.35
N ASN A 568 26.26 11.27 14.50
CA ASN A 568 26.49 12.65 14.11
C ASN A 568 25.66 13.63 14.98
N PRO A 569 26.22 14.13 16.10
CA PRO A 569 25.47 14.91 17.08
C PRO A 569 25.05 16.30 16.56
N GLU A 570 25.73 16.85 15.55
CA GLU A 570 25.39 18.15 14.97
C GLU A 570 24.21 18.07 13.97
N PHE A 571 23.89 16.87 13.47
CA PHE A 571 22.91 16.68 12.41
C PHE A 571 21.51 17.21 12.73
N PRO A 572 20.90 16.90 13.91
CA PRO A 572 19.58 17.42 14.25
C PRO A 572 19.55 18.95 14.34
N ARG A 573 20.64 19.56 14.84
CA ARG A 573 20.77 21.01 14.92
C ARG A 573 20.75 21.65 13.53
N TYR A 574 21.51 21.11 12.58
CA TYR A 574 21.49 21.64 11.21
C TYR A 574 20.14 21.46 10.52
N ARG A 575 19.46 20.32 10.75
CA ARG A 575 18.12 20.07 10.21
C ARG A 575 17.13 21.14 10.67
N ASP A 576 17.09 21.40 11.97
CA ASP A 576 16.11 22.33 12.55
C ASP A 576 16.37 23.76 12.06
N ARG A 577 17.64 24.15 11.91
CA ARG A 577 18.03 25.44 11.32
C ARG A 577 17.67 25.57 9.84
N ILE A 578 17.89 24.51 9.04
CA ILE A 578 17.48 24.50 7.63
C ILE A 578 15.97 24.64 7.52
N ARG A 579 15.21 23.95 8.39
CA ARG A 579 13.75 24.04 8.41
C ARG A 579 13.27 25.46 8.76
N GLU A 580 13.89 26.08 9.75
CA GLU A 580 13.63 27.49 10.11
C GLU A 580 13.92 28.43 8.93
N LEU A 581 15.11 28.30 8.32
CA LEU A 581 15.52 29.10 7.17
C LEU A 581 14.55 28.95 5.99
N LEU A 582 14.10 27.73 5.69
CA LEU A 582 13.11 27.48 4.63
C LEU A 582 11.75 28.11 4.95
N SER A 583 11.30 28.04 6.21
CA SER A 583 10.05 28.70 6.65
C SER A 583 10.16 30.21 6.51
N THR A 584 11.23 30.83 7.01
CA THR A 584 11.47 32.27 6.88
C THR A 584 11.58 32.69 5.41
N SER A 585 12.20 31.87 4.56
CA SER A 585 12.25 32.11 3.12
C SER A 585 10.87 32.14 2.48
N GLU A 586 9.93 31.29 2.89
CA GLU A 586 8.57 31.31 2.36
C GLU A 586 7.81 32.57 2.76
N ASP A 587 7.96 33.02 4.01
CA ASP A 587 7.38 34.28 4.49
C ASP A 587 7.97 35.48 3.72
N LEU A 588 9.29 35.49 3.52
CA LEU A 588 9.98 36.52 2.75
C LEU A 588 9.58 36.50 1.27
N ASP A 589 9.39 35.34 0.64
CA ASP A 589 8.93 35.21 -0.74
C ASP A 589 7.54 35.87 -0.93
N GLN A 590 6.65 35.81 0.08
CA GLN A 590 5.37 36.52 0.05
C GLN A 590 5.56 38.04 0.11
N VAL A 591 6.46 38.53 0.98
CA VAL A 591 6.77 39.97 1.07
C VAL A 591 7.41 40.48 -0.23
N VAL A 592 8.31 39.69 -0.83
CA VAL A 592 8.94 40.02 -2.11
C VAL A 592 7.93 40.14 -3.23
N GLN A 593 6.90 39.29 -3.26
CA GLN A 593 5.82 39.38 -4.26
C GLN A 593 4.98 40.65 -4.10
N LEU A 594 4.90 41.22 -2.90
CA LEU A 594 4.11 42.43 -2.61
C LEU A 594 4.90 43.73 -2.82
N VAL A 595 6.14 43.80 -2.33
CA VAL A 595 6.93 45.06 -2.24
C VAL A 595 8.17 45.03 -3.14
N GLY A 596 8.61 43.86 -3.59
CA GLY A 596 9.81 43.66 -4.40
C GLY A 596 11.07 43.35 -3.57
N LYS A 597 12.04 42.64 -4.18
CA LYS A 597 13.28 42.17 -3.52
C LYS A 597 14.19 43.30 -3.03
N SER A 598 14.09 44.49 -3.63
CA SER A 598 14.90 45.66 -3.25
C SER A 598 14.53 46.25 -1.89
N ALA A 599 13.30 46.03 -1.42
CA ALA A 599 12.80 46.57 -0.15
C ALA A 599 13.26 45.79 1.09
N LEU A 600 13.89 44.63 0.90
CA LEU A 600 14.37 43.79 1.99
C LEU A 600 15.67 44.28 2.60
N GLY A 601 15.84 44.01 3.90
CA GLY A 601 17.13 44.15 4.58
C GLY A 601 18.15 43.16 4.02
N ASP A 602 19.44 43.47 4.16
CA ASP A 602 20.48 42.60 3.60
C ASP A 602 20.56 41.22 4.28
N GLY A 603 20.20 41.12 5.56
CA GLY A 603 20.06 39.85 6.27
C GLY A 603 18.98 38.94 5.66
N ASP A 604 17.84 39.51 5.27
CA ASP A 604 16.75 38.78 4.61
C ASP A 604 17.13 38.35 3.19
N LYS A 605 17.93 39.17 2.50
CA LYS A 605 18.47 38.81 1.18
C LYS A 605 19.41 37.61 1.26
N ILE A 606 20.23 37.49 2.32
CA ILE A 606 21.04 36.28 2.57
C ILE A 606 20.11 35.09 2.72
N THR A 607 19.10 35.17 3.59
CA THR A 607 18.17 34.08 3.86
C THR A 607 17.53 33.57 2.57
N LEU A 608 17.08 34.47 1.69
CA LEU A 608 16.51 34.10 0.38
C LEU A 608 17.53 33.47 -0.57
N ASP A 609 18.73 34.03 -0.68
CA ASP A 609 19.76 33.52 -1.60
C ASP A 609 20.28 32.14 -1.13
N VAL A 610 20.46 31.93 0.19
CA VAL A 610 20.82 30.64 0.78
C VAL A 610 19.67 29.64 0.69
N ALA A 611 18.42 30.07 0.89
CA ALA A 611 17.26 29.20 0.69
C ALA A 611 17.16 28.72 -0.76
N GLY A 612 17.48 29.59 -1.73
CA GLY A 612 17.61 29.22 -3.14
C GLY A 612 18.67 28.14 -3.35
N LEU A 613 19.86 28.31 -2.77
CA LEU A 613 20.93 27.30 -2.81
C LEU A 613 20.47 25.95 -2.21
N ILE A 614 19.77 25.97 -1.08
CA ILE A 614 19.25 24.74 -0.46
C ILE A 614 18.17 24.10 -1.35
N LYS A 615 17.25 24.89 -1.92
CA LYS A 615 16.17 24.39 -2.79
C LYS A 615 16.72 23.72 -4.05
N ASP A 616 17.70 24.34 -4.70
CA ASP A 616 18.21 23.90 -6.01
C ASP A 616 19.35 22.86 -5.90
N ASP A 617 20.16 22.92 -4.86
CA ASP A 617 21.38 22.10 -4.74
C ASP A 617 21.31 21.05 -3.63
N PHE A 618 20.49 21.25 -2.59
CA PHE A 618 20.32 20.27 -1.50
C PHE A 618 19.03 19.44 -1.63
N LEU A 619 17.89 20.09 -1.83
CA LEU A 619 16.59 19.42 -1.89
C LEU A 619 16.35 18.72 -3.23
N GLN A 620 16.80 19.33 -4.33
CA GLN A 620 16.70 18.72 -5.63
C GLN A 620 17.70 17.58 -5.76
N GLN A 621 17.20 16.40 -6.12
CA GLN A 621 18.00 15.19 -6.29
C GLN A 621 17.60 14.45 -7.56
N ASN A 622 18.59 14.14 -8.41
CA ASN A 622 18.36 13.43 -9.67
C ASN A 622 18.52 11.91 -9.49
N GLY A 623 17.38 11.22 -9.38
CA GLY A 623 17.30 9.76 -9.21
C GLY A 623 17.86 8.91 -10.37
N TYR A 624 18.15 9.49 -11.53
CA TYR A 624 18.73 8.78 -12.68
C TYR A 624 20.25 8.93 -12.80
N SER A 625 20.85 9.84 -12.04
CA SER A 625 22.29 10.13 -12.14
C SER A 625 23.10 9.24 -11.20
N ASP A 626 24.28 8.79 -11.63
CA ASP A 626 25.09 7.88 -10.82
C ASP A 626 25.55 8.49 -9.49
N TYR A 627 25.79 9.80 -9.45
CA TYR A 627 26.29 10.53 -8.28
C TYR A 627 25.19 10.95 -7.28
N ASP A 628 23.94 11.04 -7.72
CA ASP A 628 22.82 11.58 -6.93
C ASP A 628 21.65 10.60 -6.80
N GLN A 629 21.70 9.42 -7.43
CA GLN A 629 20.66 8.39 -7.24
C GLN A 629 20.56 7.95 -5.77
N PHE A 630 21.70 7.88 -5.08
CA PHE A 630 21.84 7.52 -3.68
C PHE A 630 22.79 8.49 -2.99
N CYS A 631 22.29 9.21 -1.98
CA CYS A 631 23.11 10.08 -1.15
C CYS A 631 23.30 9.45 0.24
N PRO A 632 24.52 9.06 0.64
CA PRO A 632 24.80 8.60 1.98
C PRO A 632 24.52 9.67 3.05
N LEU A 633 24.27 9.23 4.28
CA LEU A 633 23.98 10.14 5.40
C LEU A 633 25.15 11.07 5.72
N TRP A 634 26.39 10.58 5.63
CA TRP A 634 27.59 11.40 5.86
C TRP A 634 27.71 12.53 4.83
N LYS A 635 27.49 12.24 3.53
CA LYS A 635 27.49 13.25 2.45
C LYS A 635 26.42 14.31 2.72
N THR A 636 25.22 13.86 3.07
CA THR A 636 24.10 14.75 3.44
C THR A 636 24.47 15.66 4.62
N ALA A 637 25.09 15.11 5.66
CA ALA A 637 25.48 15.88 6.84
C ALA A 637 26.53 16.96 6.54
N TYR A 638 27.55 16.63 5.75
CA TYR A 638 28.57 17.60 5.34
C TYR A 638 27.99 18.70 4.44
N MET A 639 27.09 18.36 3.52
CA MET A 639 26.38 19.37 2.70
C MET A 639 25.57 20.34 3.58
N MET A 640 24.82 19.83 4.56
CA MET A 640 24.08 20.67 5.51
C MET A 640 25.02 21.58 6.30
N LYS A 641 26.14 21.02 6.80
CA LYS A 641 27.14 21.76 7.55
C LYS A 641 27.77 22.88 6.71
N ALA A 642 28.15 22.61 5.47
CA ALA A 642 28.76 23.60 4.58
C ALA A 642 27.80 24.75 4.26
N MET A 643 26.56 24.45 3.91
CA MET A 643 25.54 25.48 3.60
C MET A 643 25.17 26.32 4.84
N MET A 644 25.07 25.70 6.02
CA MET A 644 24.78 26.44 7.27
C MET A 644 25.97 27.28 7.74
N THR A 645 27.20 26.79 7.55
CA THR A 645 28.40 27.57 7.88
C THR A 645 28.53 28.78 6.96
N PHE A 646 28.23 28.62 5.65
CA PHE A 646 28.17 29.74 4.71
C PHE A 646 27.14 30.79 5.15
N HIS A 647 25.94 30.36 5.56
CA HIS A 647 24.91 31.26 6.08
C HIS A 647 25.38 32.04 7.31
N ASP A 648 26.04 31.36 8.26
CA ASP A 648 26.51 31.98 9.51
C ASP A 648 27.62 33.00 9.27
N GLU A 649 28.61 32.66 8.44
CA GLU A 649 29.69 33.60 8.09
C GLU A 649 29.18 34.78 7.27
N ALA A 650 28.21 34.57 6.38
CA ALA A 650 27.56 35.65 5.65
C ALA A 650 26.80 36.61 6.60
N GLN A 651 26.03 36.08 7.55
CA GLN A 651 25.32 36.91 8.55
C GLN A 651 26.30 37.68 9.45
N LYS A 652 27.41 37.05 9.85
CA LYS A 652 28.48 37.74 10.59
C LYS A 652 29.08 38.89 9.78
N ALA A 653 29.35 38.68 8.49
CA ALA A 653 29.88 39.73 7.63
C ALA A 653 28.98 40.96 7.52
N ILE A 654 27.68 40.75 7.42
CA ILE A 654 26.72 41.87 7.39
C ILE A 654 26.62 42.57 8.75
N SER A 655 26.68 41.82 9.85
CA SER A 655 26.66 42.42 11.19
C SER A 655 27.86 43.36 11.46
N GLN A 656 28.97 43.18 10.74
CA GLN A 656 30.16 44.04 10.82
C GLN A 656 30.10 45.25 9.86
N GLY A 657 29.03 45.39 9.09
CA GLY A 657 28.76 46.58 8.26
C GLY A 657 29.03 46.41 6.76
N HIS A 658 29.38 45.21 6.29
CA HIS A 658 29.53 44.95 4.85
C HIS A 658 28.16 44.78 4.18
N THR A 659 28.06 45.21 2.91
CA THR A 659 26.84 45.04 2.11
C THR A 659 26.77 43.65 1.46
N TRP A 660 25.57 43.08 1.33
CA TRP A 660 25.41 41.72 0.78
C TRP A 660 25.98 41.57 -0.63
N ASN A 661 25.83 42.59 -1.48
CA ASN A 661 26.33 42.53 -2.87
C ASN A 661 27.86 42.35 -2.92
N LYS A 662 28.62 43.08 -2.08
CA LYS A 662 30.09 42.94 -2.00
C LYS A 662 30.47 41.53 -1.55
N VAL A 663 29.82 41.03 -0.50
CA VAL A 663 30.05 39.68 0.04
C VAL A 663 29.71 38.60 -1.01
N ARG A 664 28.62 38.77 -1.75
CA ARG A 664 28.19 37.82 -2.77
C ARG A 664 29.15 37.75 -3.95
N GLU A 665 29.68 38.88 -4.40
CA GLU A 665 30.65 38.91 -5.49
C GLU A 665 31.97 38.24 -5.08
N SER A 666 32.47 38.57 -3.88
CA SER A 666 33.73 38.03 -3.36
C SER A 666 33.66 36.53 -3.02
N THR A 667 32.47 36.01 -2.69
CA THR A 667 32.24 34.60 -2.35
C THR A 667 31.64 33.77 -3.49
N SER A 668 31.57 34.32 -4.71
CA SER A 668 30.98 33.65 -5.87
C SER A 668 31.63 32.30 -6.21
N GLU A 669 32.95 32.17 -6.04
CA GLU A 669 33.68 30.90 -6.21
C GLU A 669 33.24 29.86 -5.17
N ILE A 670 33.08 30.24 -3.90
CA ILE A 670 32.62 29.34 -2.84
C ILE A 670 31.18 28.90 -3.09
N GLN A 671 30.32 29.80 -3.57
CA GLN A 671 28.95 29.43 -3.93
C GLN A 671 28.95 28.37 -5.04
N ASN A 672 29.81 28.47 -6.04
CA ASN A 672 29.94 27.46 -7.09
C ASN A 672 30.47 26.12 -6.54
N ASP A 673 31.41 26.15 -5.61
CA ASP A 673 31.91 24.94 -4.94
C ASP A 673 30.84 24.29 -4.05
N LEU A 674 30.00 25.07 -3.37
CA LEU A 674 28.86 24.55 -2.61
C LEU A 674 27.83 23.87 -3.53
N ARG A 675 27.60 24.41 -4.73
CA ARG A 675 26.75 23.80 -5.75
C ARG A 675 27.32 22.51 -6.30
N SER A 676 28.65 22.42 -6.41
CA SER A 676 29.32 21.26 -6.99
C SER A 676 29.35 20.05 -6.05
N MET A 677 29.14 20.25 -4.74
CA MET A 677 29.11 19.16 -3.73
C MET A 677 28.19 17.99 -4.11
N LYS A 678 27.11 18.25 -4.84
CA LYS A 678 26.18 17.19 -5.27
C LYS A 678 26.80 16.21 -6.28
N PHE A 679 27.73 16.66 -7.12
CA PHE A 679 28.35 15.86 -8.19
C PHE A 679 29.40 14.86 -7.70
N GLU A 680 29.82 14.94 -6.44
CA GLU A 680 30.79 14.01 -5.85
C GLU A 680 30.23 12.60 -5.80
N LEU A 681 30.99 11.62 -6.30
CA LEU A 681 30.57 10.23 -6.37
C LEU A 681 30.74 9.55 -5.00
N PRO A 682 29.67 8.94 -4.44
CA PRO A 682 29.78 8.16 -3.20
C PRO A 682 30.76 6.97 -3.29
N THR A 683 31.03 6.47 -4.49
CA THR A 683 31.93 5.34 -4.75
C THR A 683 33.41 5.70 -4.62
N GLU A 684 33.78 6.99 -4.60
CA GLU A 684 35.18 7.43 -4.39
C GLU A 684 35.67 7.19 -2.95
N GLY A 685 34.77 6.81 -2.05
CA GLY A 685 35.07 6.52 -0.65
C GLY A 685 34.81 7.71 0.27
N GLU A 686 34.43 7.41 1.51
CA GLU A 686 34.05 8.43 2.51
C GLU A 686 35.22 9.38 2.80
N GLU A 687 36.41 8.87 3.12
CA GLU A 687 37.58 9.67 3.51
C GLU A 687 38.03 10.68 2.44
N ALA A 688 37.97 10.30 1.16
CA ALA A 688 38.39 11.17 0.06
C ALA A 688 37.43 12.35 -0.11
N VAL A 689 36.12 12.08 -0.03
CA VAL A 689 35.08 13.09 -0.20
C VAL A 689 34.98 13.99 1.04
N THR A 690 35.10 13.44 2.25
CA THR A 690 35.10 14.24 3.49
C THR A 690 36.27 15.21 3.52
N LYS A 691 37.45 14.79 3.07
CA LYS A 691 38.62 15.67 2.98
C LYS A 691 38.39 16.85 2.03
N LYS A 692 37.80 16.61 0.85
CA LYS A 692 37.41 17.70 -0.09
C LYS A 692 36.45 18.69 0.58
N TYR A 693 35.50 18.21 1.39
CA TYR A 693 34.56 19.07 2.10
C TYR A 693 35.20 19.85 3.25
N GLU A 694 36.15 19.25 3.97
CA GLU A 694 36.93 19.95 5.00
C GLU A 694 37.82 21.05 4.40
N ASP A 695 38.49 20.75 3.29
CA ASP A 695 39.29 21.74 2.54
C ASP A 695 38.41 22.89 2.03
N LEU A 696 37.17 22.61 1.59
CA LEU A 696 36.20 23.63 1.21
C LEU A 696 35.78 24.50 2.40
N LEU A 697 35.49 23.90 3.56
CA LEU A 697 35.14 24.64 4.79
C LEU A 697 36.29 25.55 5.23
N GLN A 698 37.54 25.08 5.14
CA GLN A 698 38.71 25.89 5.47
C GLN A 698 38.87 27.07 4.49
N ARG A 699 38.84 26.80 3.17
CA ARG A 699 38.89 27.86 2.15
C ARG A 699 37.78 28.89 2.33
N MET A 700 36.59 28.44 2.74
CA MET A 700 35.46 29.31 3.02
C MET A 700 35.75 30.26 4.19
N ASN A 701 36.24 29.75 5.31
CA ASN A 701 36.60 30.56 6.46
C ASN A 701 37.73 31.57 6.14
N GLU A 702 38.75 31.14 5.39
CA GLU A 702 39.84 32.02 4.95
C GLU A 702 39.34 33.14 4.03
N LYS A 703 38.42 32.83 3.10
CA LYS A 703 37.86 33.83 2.20
C LYS A 703 36.97 34.82 2.96
N PHE A 704 36.12 34.34 3.88
CA PHE A 704 35.34 35.25 4.71
C PHE A 704 36.23 36.13 5.59
N ALA A 705 37.33 35.61 6.16
CA ALA A 705 38.31 36.44 6.86
C ALA A 705 38.89 37.54 5.96
N SER A 706 39.26 37.21 4.70
CA SER A 706 39.77 38.23 3.77
C SER A 706 38.74 39.30 3.41
N VAL A 707 37.45 38.95 3.34
CA VAL A 707 36.37 39.91 3.04
C VAL A 707 36.07 40.81 4.23
N MET A 708 36.34 40.34 5.45
CA MET A 708 36.17 41.12 6.68
C MET A 708 37.32 42.09 6.92
N ASP A 709 38.52 41.75 6.44
CA ASP A 709 39.69 42.63 6.50
C ASP A 709 39.65 43.76 5.44
N GLU A 710 38.83 43.61 4.38
CA GLU A 710 38.63 44.56 3.27
C GLU A 710 37.41 45.49 3.40
#